data_AF-A0A1F9IMS6-F1
#
_entry.id   AF-A0A1F9IMS6-F1
#
_cell.length_a   1.000
_cell.length_b   1.000
_cell.length_c   1.000
_cell.angle_alpha   90.00
_cell.angle_beta   90.00
_cell.angle_gamma   90.00
#
_symmetry.space_group_name_H-M   'P 1'
#
loop_
_entity.id
_entity.type
_entity.pdbx_description
1 polymer ?
#
loop_
_entity_poly.entity_id
_entity_poly.type
_entity_poly.pdbx_seq_one_letter_code
_entity_poly.pdbx_strand_id
1 'polypeptide(L)'
;MEISYLIASALFILGLKFLSSPETARRGMFLAMIGMAIAVLGTLLHHEIINYTWILVGLIIGSVIGIPMGMVKMTAMPQRIALSHSFGALAAALVGVSEYYRHGHGSEMHTILMVAVGFEVMLGALTFTGSLIAAGKLHETIKGDWTYKGKNKVTALLLLSMIAMLGYLIYDSSAYIVFYMLIAVAFAFGVQLVMPIGAADMPVVISILNSYAGLAGSATGFVISNKVLIIAGALDGASGIILSIIMCKAMNRSAANVFFGGLGTGSAAPAPSPIKAPVPAHVSAVAAPAADAGPVVKKITPEETALMFRDAKRIIVVPGYGLAAAQAQHVVGELAGLLKDRNIEVKYAIHPVAGRMPGHMNVLLAEAGIPYTDLIEMEEINDEFPHTDVALVIGANDITNPAARYDTQSPIYGMPILDVDKARNIIVCKRSMKPGFAGIDNELYLHKNTKMLFGDAKDAISKVVGAIKDPNLKPAPVVEEAASNEPSVKKVSPEQAAAMFKNAKRVIVVPGYGMAAAQAQHAVGEFAEILKGLNVSVKYAIHPVAGRMPGHMNVLLAEAGIPYTDLIEMEEINDEFEETDIALVIGANDITNPAARYDTQSPIYGMPILNVDKAKSIIVCKRSMKPGFAGIDNELYLHKNTKMLFGDAKDSIMKVVQRLKG
;
A
#
# COMPACT_ATOMS: atom_id res chain seq x y z
N MET A 1 -2.96 -44.74 -16.72
CA MET A 1 -2.40 -43.91 -15.64
C MET A 1 -0.95 -43.50 -15.89
N GLU A 2 0.01 -44.42 -16.05
CA GLU A 2 1.43 -44.05 -16.23
C GLU A 2 1.67 -43.18 -17.48
N ILE A 3 1.01 -43.47 -18.59
CA ILE A 3 1.10 -42.67 -19.83
C ILE A 3 0.49 -41.28 -19.63
N SER A 4 -0.66 -41.18 -18.96
CA SER A 4 -1.26 -39.87 -18.64
C SER A 4 -0.35 -39.03 -17.75
N TYR A 5 0.34 -39.67 -16.79
CA TYR A 5 1.32 -39.01 -15.94
C TYR A 5 2.54 -38.50 -16.73
N LEU A 6 3.08 -39.32 -17.63
CA LEU A 6 4.19 -38.90 -18.49
C LEU A 6 3.80 -37.69 -19.38
N ILE A 7 2.61 -37.74 -19.98
CA ILE A 7 2.09 -36.64 -20.81
C ILE A 7 1.88 -35.38 -19.95
N ALA A 8 1.26 -35.49 -18.78
CA ALA A 8 1.05 -34.37 -17.87
C ALA A 8 2.38 -33.73 -17.46
N SER A 9 3.39 -34.52 -17.08
CA SER A 9 4.73 -34.02 -16.74
C SER A 9 5.40 -33.29 -17.90
N ALA A 10 5.32 -33.83 -19.12
CA ALA A 10 5.84 -33.15 -20.30
C ALA A 10 5.13 -31.81 -20.57
N LEU A 11 3.81 -31.76 -20.39
CA LEU A 11 3.01 -30.55 -20.52
C LEU A 11 3.33 -29.51 -19.44
N PHE A 12 3.62 -29.90 -18.20
CA PHE A 12 4.08 -28.98 -17.16
C PHE A 12 5.44 -28.38 -17.48
N ILE A 13 6.39 -29.19 -17.96
CA ILE A 13 7.73 -28.72 -18.38
C ILE A 13 7.60 -27.73 -19.54
N LEU A 14 6.82 -28.07 -20.57
CA LEU A 14 6.58 -27.18 -21.71
C LEU A 14 5.78 -25.93 -21.29
N GLY A 15 4.86 -26.08 -20.35
CA GLY A 15 4.11 -24.99 -19.76
C GLY A 15 5.03 -23.96 -19.13
N LEU A 16 5.94 -24.39 -18.25
CA LEU A 16 6.95 -23.54 -17.63
C LEU A 16 7.89 -22.91 -18.66
N LYS A 17 8.32 -23.66 -19.68
CA LYS A 17 9.16 -23.12 -20.76
C LYS A 17 8.47 -21.98 -21.52
N PHE A 18 7.18 -22.11 -21.83
CA PHE A 18 6.44 -21.04 -22.51
C PHE A 18 6.01 -19.91 -21.58
N LEU A 19 6.11 -20.08 -20.25
CA LEU A 19 5.93 -18.96 -19.31
C LEU A 19 7.12 -18.00 -19.27
N SER A 20 8.27 -18.38 -19.84
CA SER A 20 9.47 -17.54 -19.83
C SER A 20 9.42 -16.37 -20.82
N SER A 21 8.44 -16.30 -21.73
CA SER A 21 8.24 -15.15 -22.61
C SER A 21 6.79 -14.66 -22.60
N PRO A 22 6.55 -13.33 -22.58
CA PRO A 22 5.19 -12.78 -22.58
C PRO A 22 4.35 -13.25 -23.77
N GLU A 23 4.95 -13.38 -24.95
CA GLU A 23 4.28 -13.81 -26.18
C GLU A 23 3.75 -15.25 -26.08
N THR A 24 4.47 -16.14 -25.40
CA THR A 24 4.09 -17.56 -25.30
C THR A 24 3.41 -17.91 -23.97
N ALA A 25 3.37 -16.99 -23.01
CA ALA A 25 2.86 -17.21 -21.65
C ALA A 25 1.43 -17.79 -21.62
N ARG A 26 0.52 -17.29 -22.46
CA ARG A 26 -0.86 -17.80 -22.53
C ARG A 26 -0.90 -19.26 -23.01
N ARG A 27 -0.07 -19.61 -23.98
CA ARG A 27 0.07 -21.00 -24.45
C ARG A 27 0.65 -21.88 -23.36
N GLY A 28 1.66 -21.38 -22.62
CA GLY A 28 2.23 -22.08 -21.47
C GLY A 28 1.19 -22.44 -20.42
N MET A 29 0.36 -21.47 -20.01
CA MET A 29 -0.73 -21.72 -19.07
C MET A 29 -1.75 -22.72 -19.60
N PHE A 30 -2.10 -22.66 -20.89
CA PHE A 30 -3.04 -23.61 -21.49
C PHE A 30 -2.51 -25.04 -21.47
N LEU A 31 -1.22 -25.24 -21.78
CA LEU A 31 -0.58 -26.55 -21.66
C LEU A 31 -0.56 -27.06 -20.23
N ALA A 32 -0.27 -26.20 -19.24
CA ALA A 32 -0.31 -26.58 -17.83
C ALA A 32 -1.72 -26.98 -17.38
N MET A 33 -2.77 -26.28 -17.84
CA MET A 33 -4.17 -26.65 -17.56
C MET A 33 -4.54 -28.01 -18.16
N ILE A 34 -4.16 -28.27 -19.41
CA ILE A 34 -4.36 -29.59 -20.04
C ILE A 34 -3.59 -30.66 -19.27
N GLY A 35 -2.34 -30.38 -18.90
CA GLY A 35 -1.51 -31.29 -18.11
C GLY A 35 -2.17 -31.66 -16.79
N MET A 36 -2.71 -30.68 -16.06
CA MET A 36 -3.45 -30.91 -14.82
C MET A 36 -4.73 -31.73 -15.05
N ALA A 37 -5.51 -31.41 -16.09
CA ALA A 37 -6.71 -32.18 -16.42
C ALA A 37 -6.39 -33.65 -16.75
N ILE A 38 -5.33 -33.90 -17.54
CA ILE A 38 -4.87 -35.25 -17.87
C ILE A 38 -4.38 -35.98 -16.61
N ALA A 39 -3.67 -35.31 -15.70
CA ALA A 39 -3.22 -35.90 -14.46
C ALA A 39 -4.41 -36.34 -13.59
N VAL A 40 -5.37 -35.43 -13.35
CA VAL A 40 -6.58 -35.71 -12.55
C VAL A 40 -7.40 -36.84 -13.16
N LEU A 41 -7.71 -36.77 -14.45
CA LEU A 41 -8.46 -37.82 -15.14
C LEU A 41 -7.70 -39.15 -15.11
N GLY A 42 -6.38 -39.12 -15.27
CA GLY A 42 -5.52 -40.30 -15.18
C GLY A 42 -5.57 -40.96 -13.80
N THR A 43 -5.60 -40.17 -12.72
CA THR A 43 -5.75 -40.65 -11.34
C THR A 43 -7.15 -41.20 -11.08
N LEU A 44 -8.21 -40.61 -11.64
CA LEU A 44 -9.59 -41.09 -11.47
C LEU A 44 -9.85 -42.48 -12.09
N LEU A 45 -8.97 -42.93 -12.99
CA LEU A 45 -8.99 -44.27 -13.58
C LEU A 45 -8.23 -45.33 -12.75
N HIS A 46 -7.72 -44.96 -11.57
CA HIS A 46 -7.05 -45.91 -10.67
C HIS A 46 -8.06 -46.94 -10.14
N HIS A 47 -7.72 -48.22 -10.24
CA HIS A 47 -8.65 -49.33 -9.93
C HIS A 47 -8.87 -49.52 -8.41
N GLU A 48 -8.18 -48.75 -7.57
CA GLU A 48 -8.29 -48.80 -6.11
C GLU A 48 -9.19 -47.70 -5.53
N ILE A 49 -9.89 -46.94 -6.38
CA ILE A 49 -10.83 -45.92 -5.91
C ILE A 49 -12.10 -46.61 -5.39
N ILE A 50 -12.21 -46.67 -4.06
CA ILE A 50 -13.34 -47.31 -3.37
C ILE A 50 -14.61 -46.44 -3.42
N ASN A 51 -14.48 -45.10 -3.33
CA ASN A 51 -15.63 -44.21 -3.26
C ASN A 51 -15.37 -42.84 -3.91
N TYR A 52 -16.02 -42.59 -5.05
CA TYR A 52 -15.96 -41.32 -5.77
C TYR A 52 -16.69 -40.16 -5.06
N THR A 53 -17.57 -40.45 -4.09
CA THR A 53 -18.38 -39.44 -3.39
C THR A 53 -17.49 -38.45 -2.65
N TRP A 54 -16.50 -38.92 -1.88
CA TRP A 54 -15.60 -38.05 -1.13
C TRP A 54 -14.70 -37.20 -2.03
N ILE A 55 -14.28 -37.77 -3.17
CA ILE A 55 -13.52 -37.05 -4.20
C ILE A 55 -14.37 -35.92 -4.79
N LEU A 56 -15.63 -36.21 -5.15
CA LEU A 56 -16.55 -35.23 -5.70
C LEU A 56 -16.90 -34.13 -4.70
N VAL A 57 -17.14 -34.48 -3.43
CA VAL A 57 -17.39 -33.50 -2.35
C VAL A 57 -16.18 -32.58 -2.18
N GLY A 58 -14.96 -33.14 -2.12
CA GLY A 58 -13.74 -32.34 -2.06
C GLY A 58 -13.56 -31.42 -3.25
N LEU A 59 -13.82 -31.91 -4.47
CA LEU A 59 -13.76 -31.13 -5.71
C LEU A 59 -14.76 -29.97 -5.69
N ILE A 60 -16.00 -30.21 -5.25
CA ILE A 60 -17.06 -29.19 -5.17
C ILE A 60 -16.67 -28.13 -4.14
N ILE A 61 -16.32 -28.52 -2.92
CA ILE A 61 -15.93 -27.57 -1.87
C ILE A 61 -14.70 -26.77 -2.31
N GLY A 62 -13.68 -27.44 -2.84
CA GLY A 62 -12.47 -26.81 -3.36
C GLY A 62 -12.76 -25.83 -4.49
N SER A 63 -13.68 -26.15 -5.40
CA SER A 63 -14.08 -25.26 -6.50
C SER A 63 -14.89 -24.06 -6.00
N VAL A 64 -15.82 -24.27 -5.07
CA VAL A 64 -16.65 -23.22 -4.46
C VAL A 64 -15.80 -22.20 -3.70
N ILE A 65 -14.74 -22.63 -3.04
CA ILE A 65 -13.80 -21.72 -2.34
C ILE A 65 -12.76 -21.15 -3.31
N GLY A 66 -12.21 -21.99 -4.19
CA GLY A 66 -11.08 -21.68 -5.06
C GLY A 66 -11.42 -20.71 -6.19
N ILE A 67 -12.61 -20.81 -6.80
CA ILE A 67 -13.03 -19.91 -7.90
C ILE A 67 -13.14 -18.46 -7.40
N PRO A 68 -13.90 -18.15 -6.33
CA PRO A 68 -13.96 -16.79 -5.78
C PRO A 68 -12.59 -16.29 -5.29
N MET A 69 -11.79 -17.15 -4.65
CA MET A 69 -10.42 -16.81 -4.27
C MET A 69 -9.56 -16.46 -5.51
N GLY A 70 -9.89 -17.01 -6.67
CA GLY A 70 -9.25 -16.71 -7.94
C GLY A 70 -9.58 -15.33 -8.53
N MET A 71 -10.71 -14.74 -8.14
CA MET A 71 -11.26 -13.50 -8.72
C MET A 71 -10.94 -12.27 -7.87
N VAL A 72 -9.65 -12.06 -7.56
CA VAL A 72 -9.17 -10.89 -6.80
C VAL A 72 -8.60 -9.82 -7.74
N LYS A 73 -8.61 -8.56 -7.28
CA LYS A 73 -7.95 -7.45 -7.97
C LYS A 73 -6.45 -7.73 -8.13
N MET A 74 -5.83 -7.27 -9.23
CA MET A 74 -4.41 -7.53 -9.51
C MET A 74 -3.47 -6.97 -8.44
N THR A 75 -3.87 -5.93 -7.71
CA THR A 75 -3.12 -5.43 -6.55
C THR A 75 -3.09 -6.35 -5.34
N ALA A 76 -4.09 -7.23 -5.22
CA ALA A 76 -4.19 -8.24 -4.18
C ALA A 76 -3.58 -9.58 -4.58
N MET A 77 -2.88 -9.62 -5.73
CA MET A 77 -2.27 -10.84 -6.26
C MET A 77 -1.26 -11.48 -5.29
N PRO A 78 -0.37 -10.73 -4.60
CA PRO A 78 0.62 -11.31 -3.69
C PRO A 78 0.00 -12.14 -2.56
N GLN A 79 -1.01 -11.61 -1.86
CA GLN A 79 -1.65 -12.34 -0.75
C GLN A 79 -2.44 -13.56 -1.23
N ARG A 80 -3.03 -13.53 -2.42
CA ARG A 80 -3.74 -14.68 -2.99
C ARG A 80 -2.77 -15.81 -3.35
N ILE A 81 -1.60 -15.48 -3.88
CA ILE A 81 -0.53 -16.46 -4.14
C ILE A 81 -0.13 -17.14 -2.83
N ALA A 82 0.12 -16.37 -1.77
CA ALA A 82 0.43 -16.91 -0.44
C ALA A 82 -0.67 -17.85 0.09
N LEU A 83 -1.95 -17.47 -0.01
CA LEU A 83 -3.06 -18.35 0.37
C LEU A 83 -3.12 -19.64 -0.46
N SER A 84 -2.84 -19.57 -1.75
CA SER A 84 -2.87 -20.74 -2.65
C SER A 84 -1.78 -21.75 -2.26
N HIS A 85 -0.57 -21.28 -1.94
CA HIS A 85 0.52 -22.12 -1.45
C HIS A 85 0.19 -22.76 -0.11
N SER A 86 -0.49 -22.02 0.77
CA SER A 86 -0.94 -22.52 2.07
C SER A 86 -1.83 -23.75 1.91
N PHE A 87 -2.86 -23.69 1.07
CA PHE A 87 -3.75 -24.82 0.83
C PHE A 87 -3.04 -26.01 0.17
N GLY A 88 -2.15 -25.77 -0.79
CA GLY A 88 -1.36 -26.83 -1.41
C GLY A 88 -0.45 -27.55 -0.42
N ALA A 89 0.24 -26.80 0.44
CA ALA A 89 1.11 -27.34 1.47
C ALA A 89 0.35 -28.11 2.57
N LEU A 90 -0.85 -27.64 2.95
CA LEU A 90 -1.72 -28.37 3.86
C LEU A 90 -2.19 -29.69 3.24
N ALA A 91 -2.55 -29.68 1.95
CA ALA A 91 -2.93 -30.91 1.25
C ALA A 91 -1.78 -31.95 1.27
N ALA A 92 -0.54 -31.53 1.00
CA ALA A 92 0.63 -32.40 1.12
C ALA A 92 0.79 -32.94 2.55
N ALA A 93 0.71 -32.09 3.57
CA ALA A 93 0.81 -32.54 4.96
C ALA A 93 -0.29 -33.57 5.33
N LEU A 94 -1.53 -33.36 4.87
CA LEU A 94 -2.64 -34.28 5.12
C LEU A 94 -2.47 -35.62 4.39
N VAL A 95 -1.90 -35.61 3.17
CA VAL A 95 -1.55 -36.85 2.45
C VAL A 95 -0.49 -37.63 3.23
N GLY A 96 0.57 -36.98 3.70
CA GLY A 96 1.59 -37.63 4.53
C GLY A 96 1.02 -38.22 5.83
N VAL A 97 0.09 -37.52 6.51
CA VAL A 97 -0.64 -38.05 7.68
C VAL A 97 -1.47 -39.28 7.31
N SER A 98 -2.19 -39.22 6.18
CA SER A 98 -2.98 -40.35 5.69
C SER A 98 -2.11 -41.57 5.39
N GLU A 99 -0.96 -41.39 4.77
CA GLU A 99 -0.03 -42.47 4.44
C GLU A 99 0.64 -43.05 5.68
N TYR A 100 0.99 -42.21 6.67
CA TYR A 100 1.47 -42.66 7.97
C TYR A 100 0.44 -43.54 8.68
N TYR A 101 -0.84 -43.13 8.66
CA TYR A 101 -1.94 -43.92 9.20
C TYR A 101 -2.13 -45.25 8.45
N ARG A 102 -2.09 -45.22 7.12
CA ARG A 102 -2.28 -46.40 6.24
C ARG A 102 -1.25 -47.51 6.49
N HIS A 103 -0.03 -47.15 6.87
CA HIS A 103 1.05 -48.10 7.19
C HIS A 103 1.13 -48.43 8.69
N GLY A 104 -0.03 -48.59 9.34
CA GLY A 104 -0.13 -49.01 10.74
C GLY A 104 0.47 -48.01 11.74
N HIS A 105 0.24 -46.71 11.53
CA HIS A 105 0.90 -45.66 12.31
C HIS A 105 2.44 -45.77 12.25
N GLY A 106 2.96 -46.01 11.05
CA GLY A 106 4.39 -46.13 10.79
C GLY A 106 5.01 -47.49 11.14
N SER A 107 4.28 -48.44 11.73
CA SER A 107 4.83 -49.78 12.05
C SER A 107 5.27 -50.56 10.81
N GLU A 108 4.63 -50.30 9.67
CA GLU A 108 4.91 -50.97 8.39
C GLU A 108 5.73 -50.08 7.43
N MET A 109 6.18 -48.91 7.89
CA MET A 109 7.00 -48.01 7.07
C MET A 109 8.47 -48.40 7.10
N HIS A 110 9.04 -48.58 5.92
CA HIS A 110 10.49 -48.69 5.78
C HIS A 110 11.15 -47.31 5.84
N THR A 111 12.45 -47.29 6.15
CA THR A 111 13.22 -46.07 6.45
C THR A 111 13.10 -44.98 5.39
N ILE A 112 13.20 -45.33 4.10
CA ILE A 112 13.14 -44.36 3.00
C ILE A 112 11.77 -43.69 2.92
N LEU A 113 10.69 -44.47 3.08
CA LEU A 113 9.34 -43.94 3.09
C LEU A 113 9.10 -43.02 4.29
N MET A 114 9.61 -43.39 5.48
CA MET A 114 9.51 -42.53 6.66
C MET A 114 10.28 -41.21 6.49
N VAL A 115 11.46 -41.24 5.84
CA VAL A 115 12.19 -40.00 5.48
C VAL A 115 11.32 -39.11 4.59
N ALA A 116 10.72 -39.70 3.54
CA ALA A 116 9.88 -38.96 2.59
C ALA A 116 8.63 -38.37 3.27
N VAL A 117 7.88 -39.17 4.03
CA VAL A 117 6.68 -38.74 4.77
C VAL A 117 7.03 -37.70 5.82
N GLY A 118 8.12 -37.91 6.57
CA GLY A 118 8.56 -36.96 7.59
C GLY A 118 8.96 -35.61 7.01
N PHE A 119 9.64 -35.58 5.86
CA PHE A 119 9.98 -34.36 5.14
C PHE A 119 8.75 -33.68 4.54
N GLU A 120 7.84 -34.46 3.95
CA GLU A 120 6.55 -34.01 3.41
C GLU A 120 5.72 -33.28 4.47
N VAL A 121 5.44 -33.92 5.62
CA VAL A 121 4.59 -33.32 6.65
C VAL A 121 5.26 -32.13 7.34
N MET A 122 6.58 -32.20 7.54
CA MET A 122 7.35 -31.10 8.12
C MET A 122 7.30 -29.86 7.23
N LEU A 123 7.65 -29.99 5.94
CA LEU A 123 7.60 -28.86 5.00
C LEU A 123 6.17 -28.40 4.72
N GLY A 124 5.21 -29.31 4.58
CA GLY A 124 3.81 -28.99 4.36
C GLY A 124 3.22 -28.16 5.50
N ALA A 125 3.42 -28.61 6.75
CA ALA A 125 2.87 -27.93 7.93
C ALA A 125 3.50 -26.54 8.16
N LEU A 126 4.83 -26.41 8.08
CA LEU A 126 5.48 -25.11 8.26
C LEU A 126 5.13 -24.13 7.12
N THR A 127 4.94 -24.64 5.91
CA THR A 127 4.59 -23.81 4.75
C THR A 127 3.14 -23.34 4.84
N PHE A 128 2.24 -24.19 5.34
CA PHE A 128 0.85 -23.83 5.58
C PHE A 128 0.75 -22.61 6.50
N THR A 129 1.30 -22.69 7.73
CA THR A 129 1.22 -21.58 8.68
C THR A 129 2.05 -20.38 8.26
N GLY A 130 3.27 -20.59 7.73
CA GLY A 130 4.10 -19.50 7.22
C GLY A 130 3.38 -18.68 6.13
N SER A 131 2.71 -19.36 5.21
CA SER A 131 1.99 -18.71 4.11
C SER A 131 0.72 -18.00 4.58
N LEU A 132 0.03 -18.51 5.62
CA LEU A 132 -1.10 -17.80 6.25
C LEU A 132 -0.64 -16.49 6.89
N ILE A 133 0.49 -16.50 7.60
CA ILE A 133 1.05 -15.28 8.20
C ILE A 133 1.47 -14.28 7.12
N ALA A 134 2.11 -14.76 6.05
CA ALA A 134 2.49 -13.91 4.91
C ALA A 134 1.25 -13.26 4.25
N ALA A 135 0.20 -14.04 4.01
CA ALA A 135 -1.07 -13.54 3.47
C ALA A 135 -1.72 -12.51 4.40
N GLY A 136 -1.79 -12.79 5.70
CA GLY A 136 -2.36 -11.87 6.69
C GLY A 136 -1.59 -10.54 6.81
N LYS A 137 -0.26 -10.59 6.70
CA LYS A 137 0.58 -9.38 6.67
C LYS A 137 0.35 -8.54 5.41
N LEU A 138 0.28 -9.17 4.25
CA LEU A 138 0.02 -8.48 2.99
C LEU A 138 -1.41 -7.95 2.89
N HIS A 139 -2.36 -8.60 3.56
CA HIS A 139 -3.73 -8.13 3.72
C HIS A 139 -3.89 -7.09 4.85
N GLU A 140 -2.80 -6.74 5.54
CA GLU A 140 -2.76 -5.78 6.65
C GLU A 140 -3.68 -6.14 7.83
N THR A 141 -4.14 -7.40 7.91
CA THR A 141 -4.88 -7.94 9.06
C THR A 141 -3.92 -8.22 10.21
N ILE A 142 -2.70 -8.64 9.91
CA ILE A 142 -1.59 -8.78 10.86
C ILE A 142 -0.70 -7.53 10.70
N LYS A 143 -0.70 -6.67 11.72
CA LYS A 143 0.04 -5.41 11.71
C LYS A 143 1.38 -5.54 12.44
N GLY A 144 2.41 -4.98 11.82
CA GLY A 144 3.74 -4.83 12.40
C GLY A 144 4.59 -6.10 12.43
N ASP A 145 5.85 -5.92 12.80
CA ASP A 145 6.84 -6.98 12.88
C ASP A 145 6.99 -7.41 14.34
N TRP A 146 6.43 -8.57 14.66
CA TRP A 146 6.40 -9.06 16.03
C TRP A 146 7.73 -9.75 16.34
N THR A 147 8.53 -9.08 17.17
CA THR A 147 9.81 -9.58 17.66
C THR A 147 9.82 -9.59 19.18
N TYR A 148 10.54 -10.54 19.77
CA TYR A 148 10.67 -10.68 21.22
C TYR A 148 12.08 -11.14 21.60
N LYS A 149 12.49 -10.86 22.84
CA LYS A 149 13.83 -11.20 23.34
C LYS A 149 14.02 -12.72 23.37
N GLY A 150 15.11 -13.20 22.75
CA GLY A 150 15.41 -14.63 22.68
C GLY A 150 14.73 -15.38 21.53
N LYS A 151 14.01 -14.66 20.65
CA LYS A 151 13.39 -15.21 19.43
C LYS A 151 14.30 -16.18 18.65
N ASN A 152 15.53 -15.78 18.35
CA ASN A 152 16.42 -16.60 17.52
C ASN A 152 16.75 -17.95 18.17
N LYS A 153 16.85 -17.97 19.51
CA LYS A 153 17.04 -19.21 20.27
C LYS A 153 15.80 -20.10 20.17
N VAL A 154 14.61 -19.52 20.27
CA VAL A 154 13.35 -20.27 20.12
C VAL A 154 13.21 -20.83 18.70
N THR A 155 13.46 -20.01 17.67
CA THR A 155 13.41 -20.46 16.27
C THR A 155 14.42 -21.59 16.01
N ALA A 156 15.67 -21.43 16.48
CA ALA A 156 16.70 -22.46 16.38
C ALA A 156 16.32 -23.74 17.13
N LEU A 157 15.75 -23.62 18.34
CA LEU A 157 15.29 -24.76 19.13
C LEU A 157 14.16 -25.51 18.44
N LEU A 158 13.19 -24.79 17.87
CA LEU A 158 12.10 -25.39 17.08
C LEU A 158 12.68 -26.15 15.89
N LEU A 159 13.60 -25.55 15.12
CA LEU A 159 14.25 -26.22 13.99
C LEU A 159 15.00 -27.50 14.41
N LEU A 160 15.84 -27.40 15.45
CA LEU A 160 16.59 -28.54 15.97
C LEU A 160 15.66 -29.63 16.49
N SER A 161 14.55 -29.25 17.14
CA SER A 161 13.56 -30.22 17.62
C SER A 161 12.85 -30.94 16.47
N MET A 162 12.53 -30.26 15.36
CA MET A 162 11.97 -30.92 14.17
C MET A 162 12.96 -31.93 13.57
N ILE A 163 14.23 -31.53 13.42
CA ILE A 163 15.28 -32.41 12.87
C ILE A 163 15.49 -33.62 13.79
N ALA A 164 15.52 -33.42 15.11
CA ALA A 164 15.67 -34.49 16.08
C ALA A 164 14.47 -35.45 16.10
N MET A 165 13.24 -34.92 16.03
CA MET A 165 12.02 -35.73 15.94
C MET A 165 11.98 -36.53 14.64
N LEU A 166 12.36 -35.93 13.51
CA LEU A 166 12.49 -36.63 12.24
C LEU A 166 13.55 -37.75 12.31
N GLY A 167 14.72 -37.44 12.87
CA GLY A 167 15.79 -38.43 13.09
C GLY A 167 15.35 -39.59 13.98
N TYR A 168 14.57 -39.32 15.02
CA TYR A 168 14.00 -40.35 15.87
C TYR A 168 12.96 -41.21 15.13
N LEU A 169 12.08 -40.59 14.34
CA LEU A 169 11.08 -41.33 13.55
C LEU A 169 11.73 -42.22 12.48
N ILE A 170 12.90 -41.85 11.95
CA ILE A 170 13.67 -42.69 11.03
C ILE A 170 14.19 -43.96 11.72
N TYR A 171 14.52 -43.86 13.01
CA TYR A 171 14.94 -45.00 13.83
C TYR A 171 13.74 -45.84 14.31
N ASP A 172 12.70 -45.18 14.81
CA ASP A 172 11.45 -45.78 15.28
C ASP A 172 10.25 -45.07 14.67
N SER A 173 9.78 -45.60 13.53
CA SER A 173 8.64 -45.05 12.79
C SER A 173 7.31 -45.29 13.51
N SER A 174 7.26 -46.19 14.49
CA SER A 174 6.04 -46.51 15.25
C SER A 174 5.69 -45.49 16.33
N ALA A 175 6.59 -44.52 16.57
CA ALA A 175 6.42 -43.46 17.56
C ALA A 175 5.42 -42.38 17.12
N TYR A 176 4.14 -42.74 16.98
CA TYR A 176 3.07 -41.86 16.48
C TYR A 176 2.92 -40.55 17.28
N ILE A 177 3.21 -40.54 18.57
CA ILE A 177 3.22 -39.30 19.38
C ILE A 177 4.27 -38.32 18.84
N VAL A 178 5.47 -38.82 18.54
CA VAL A 178 6.56 -38.00 17.99
C VAL A 178 6.21 -37.50 16.59
N PHE A 179 5.51 -38.31 15.78
CA PHE A 179 5.01 -37.90 14.47
C PHE A 179 4.05 -36.71 14.55
N TYR A 180 3.03 -36.77 15.40
CA TYR A 180 2.10 -35.64 15.55
C TYR A 180 2.74 -34.44 16.24
N MET A 181 3.71 -34.66 17.15
CA MET A 181 4.51 -33.58 17.73
C MET A 181 5.37 -32.87 16.68
N LEU A 182 5.98 -33.60 15.74
CA LEU A 182 6.73 -33.02 14.62
C LEU A 182 5.84 -32.05 13.83
N ILE A 183 4.60 -32.45 13.52
CA ILE A 183 3.63 -31.61 12.80
C ILE A 183 3.27 -30.36 13.62
N ALA A 184 2.97 -30.53 14.92
CA ALA A 184 2.64 -29.41 15.81
C ALA A 184 3.79 -28.40 15.92
N VAL A 185 5.03 -28.89 16.05
CA VAL A 185 6.24 -28.06 16.07
C VAL A 185 6.45 -27.39 14.70
N ALA A 186 6.20 -28.08 13.59
CA ALA A 186 6.30 -27.50 12.25
C ALA A 186 5.30 -26.36 12.03
N PHE A 187 4.04 -26.50 12.49
CA PHE A 187 3.09 -25.40 12.47
C PHE A 187 3.58 -24.19 13.28
N ALA A 188 4.08 -24.41 14.49
CA ALA A 188 4.63 -23.36 15.34
C ALA A 188 5.87 -22.70 14.70
N PHE A 189 6.73 -23.50 14.08
CA PHE A 189 7.92 -23.03 13.37
C PHE A 189 7.55 -22.13 12.19
N GLY A 190 6.57 -22.51 11.37
CA GLY A 190 6.11 -21.69 10.24
C GLY A 190 5.62 -20.31 10.68
N VAL A 191 4.84 -20.24 11.76
CA VAL A 191 4.43 -18.95 12.36
C VAL A 191 5.65 -18.15 12.80
N GLN A 192 6.54 -18.77 13.57
CA GLN A 192 7.70 -18.12 14.16
C GLN A 192 8.73 -17.64 13.13
N LEU A 193 8.83 -18.34 11.99
CA LEU A 193 9.71 -18.02 10.88
C LEU A 193 9.27 -16.74 10.17
N VAL A 194 7.98 -16.57 9.89
CA VAL A 194 7.44 -15.47 9.05
C VAL A 194 6.97 -14.25 9.86
N MET A 195 6.56 -14.46 11.11
CA MET A 195 6.11 -13.39 12.01
C MET A 195 7.09 -12.21 12.24
N PRO A 196 8.42 -12.34 12.24
CA PRO A 196 9.32 -11.21 12.43
C PRO A 196 9.67 -10.49 11.12
N ILE A 197 9.36 -11.09 9.98
CA ILE A 197 9.84 -10.60 8.69
C ILE A 197 8.96 -9.43 8.27
N GLY A 198 9.57 -8.34 7.83
CA GLY A 198 8.86 -7.13 7.42
C GLY A 198 7.79 -7.37 6.36
N ALA A 199 6.72 -6.56 6.40
CA ALA A 199 5.85 -6.18 5.27
C ALA A 199 6.59 -6.23 3.92
N ALA A 200 7.78 -5.66 4.04
CA ALA A 200 8.77 -5.41 3.05
C ALA A 200 9.30 -6.64 2.29
N ASP A 201 9.71 -7.65 3.03
CA ASP A 201 10.40 -8.83 2.50
C ASP A 201 9.44 -9.98 2.21
N MET A 202 8.15 -9.78 2.44
CA MET A 202 7.09 -10.75 2.13
C MET A 202 7.18 -11.33 0.71
N PRO A 203 7.52 -10.57 -0.35
CA PRO A 203 7.65 -11.13 -1.68
C PRO A 203 8.70 -12.26 -1.75
N VAL A 204 9.84 -12.07 -1.09
CA VAL A 204 10.90 -13.08 -1.03
C VAL A 204 10.41 -14.27 -0.22
N VAL A 205 9.80 -14.02 0.95
CA VAL A 205 9.25 -15.08 1.81
C VAL A 205 8.24 -15.94 1.06
N ILE A 206 7.34 -15.35 0.27
CA ILE A 206 6.37 -16.10 -0.52
C ILE A 206 7.07 -17.01 -1.54
N SER A 207 8.12 -16.52 -2.20
CA SER A 207 8.90 -17.33 -3.15
C SER A 207 9.61 -18.50 -2.47
N ILE A 208 10.11 -18.29 -1.23
CA ILE A 208 10.75 -19.35 -0.44
C ILE A 208 9.71 -20.39 -0.02
N LEU A 209 8.57 -19.94 0.49
CA LEU A 209 7.46 -20.81 0.88
C LEU A 209 6.88 -21.57 -0.31
N ASN A 210 6.90 -20.96 -1.51
CA ASN A 210 6.57 -21.67 -2.76
C ASN A 210 7.53 -22.82 -3.00
N SER A 211 8.83 -22.58 -2.82
CA SER A 211 9.82 -23.66 -2.95
C SER A 211 9.56 -24.79 -1.95
N TYR A 212 9.24 -24.47 -0.69
CA TYR A 212 8.93 -25.49 0.32
C TYR A 212 7.66 -26.26 -0.01
N ALA A 213 6.62 -25.61 -0.57
CA ALA A 213 5.44 -26.30 -1.08
C ALA A 213 5.78 -27.26 -2.23
N GLY A 214 6.60 -26.83 -3.19
CA GLY A 214 7.07 -27.68 -4.29
C GLY A 214 7.89 -28.88 -3.81
N LEU A 215 8.82 -28.66 -2.88
CA LEU A 215 9.61 -29.72 -2.25
C LEU A 215 8.74 -30.70 -1.44
N ALA A 216 7.74 -30.19 -0.71
CA ALA A 216 6.75 -31.03 -0.03
C ALA A 216 5.95 -31.86 -1.03
N GLY A 217 5.50 -31.27 -2.13
CA GLY A 217 4.79 -31.98 -3.21
C GLY A 217 5.66 -33.04 -3.90
N SER A 218 6.95 -32.79 -4.07
CA SER A 218 7.89 -33.80 -4.58
C SER A 218 8.04 -34.97 -3.60
N ALA A 219 8.14 -34.67 -2.29
CA ALA A 219 8.17 -35.66 -1.24
C ALA A 219 6.88 -36.50 -1.22
N THR A 220 5.69 -35.88 -1.30
CA THR A 220 4.41 -36.58 -1.51
C THR A 220 4.50 -37.52 -2.69
N GLY A 221 5.07 -37.06 -3.82
CA GLY A 221 5.27 -37.88 -5.00
C GLY A 221 6.11 -39.13 -4.75
N PHE A 222 7.16 -39.06 -3.93
CA PHE A 222 7.91 -40.25 -3.52
C PHE A 222 7.10 -41.15 -2.59
N VAL A 223 6.33 -40.57 -1.67
CA VAL A 223 5.50 -41.32 -0.71
C VAL A 223 4.45 -42.18 -1.41
N ILE A 224 3.71 -41.61 -2.36
CA ILE A 224 2.66 -42.32 -3.09
C ILE A 224 3.12 -42.87 -4.45
N SER A 225 4.44 -42.87 -4.71
CA SER A 225 5.03 -43.33 -5.98
C SER A 225 4.44 -42.66 -7.24
N ASN A 226 4.09 -41.37 -7.15
CA ASN A 226 3.49 -40.59 -8.24
C ASN A 226 4.54 -39.72 -8.95
N LYS A 227 4.91 -40.13 -10.17
CA LYS A 227 5.91 -39.45 -11.01
C LYS A 227 5.54 -38.00 -11.36
N VAL A 228 4.25 -37.68 -11.49
CA VAL A 228 3.81 -36.29 -11.81
C VAL A 228 4.14 -35.37 -10.65
N LEU A 229 3.81 -35.78 -9.42
CA LEU A 229 4.09 -34.99 -8.23
C LEU A 229 5.59 -34.83 -7.99
N ILE A 230 6.38 -35.89 -8.22
CA ILE A 230 7.86 -35.81 -8.14
C ILE A 230 8.38 -34.72 -9.09
N ILE A 231 7.98 -34.78 -10.37
CA ILE A 231 8.47 -33.87 -11.42
C ILE A 231 7.95 -32.45 -11.21
N ALA A 232 6.64 -32.28 -11.04
CA ALA A 232 6.03 -30.97 -10.86
C ALA A 232 6.51 -30.29 -9.58
N GLY A 233 6.59 -31.03 -8.47
CA GLY A 233 7.10 -30.53 -7.19
C GLY A 233 8.58 -30.14 -7.25
N ALA A 234 9.42 -30.93 -7.93
CA ALA A 234 10.83 -30.58 -8.10
C ALA A 234 11.03 -29.32 -8.96
N LEU A 235 10.25 -29.17 -10.04
CA LEU A 235 10.29 -27.98 -10.90
C LEU A 235 9.84 -26.73 -10.15
N ASP A 236 8.72 -26.82 -9.42
CA ASP A 236 8.20 -25.72 -8.61
C ASP A 236 9.18 -25.36 -7.48
N GLY A 237 9.67 -26.37 -6.76
CA GLY A 237 10.68 -26.25 -5.71
C GLY A 237 11.95 -25.52 -6.16
N ALA A 238 12.52 -25.94 -7.28
CA ALA A 238 13.72 -25.31 -7.85
C ALA A 238 13.44 -23.88 -8.34
N SER A 239 12.32 -23.65 -9.01
CA SER A 239 11.95 -22.33 -9.51
C SER A 239 11.78 -21.31 -8.37
N GLY A 240 11.17 -21.71 -7.25
CA GLY A 240 11.00 -20.88 -6.07
C GLY A 240 12.33 -20.45 -5.45
N ILE A 241 13.31 -21.37 -5.33
CA ILE A 241 14.66 -21.03 -4.83
C ILE A 241 15.37 -20.05 -5.76
N ILE A 242 15.35 -20.31 -7.07
CA ILE A 242 16.00 -19.45 -8.06
C ILE A 242 15.40 -18.05 -8.00
N LEU A 243 14.07 -17.95 -8.00
CA LEU A 243 13.36 -16.68 -7.90
C LEU A 243 13.69 -15.94 -6.61
N SER A 244 13.71 -16.63 -5.46
CA SER A 244 14.11 -16.04 -4.18
C SER A 244 15.51 -15.44 -4.22
N ILE A 245 16.48 -16.13 -4.85
CA ILE A 245 17.86 -15.63 -4.98
C ILE A 245 17.92 -14.38 -5.86
N ILE A 246 17.23 -14.40 -7.00
CA ILE A 246 17.16 -13.25 -7.92
C ILE A 246 16.57 -12.04 -7.19
N MET A 247 15.50 -12.23 -6.44
CA MET A 247 14.89 -11.16 -5.65
C MET A 247 15.80 -10.62 -4.55
N CYS A 248 16.48 -11.51 -3.80
CA CYS A 248 17.44 -11.10 -2.78
C CYS A 248 18.55 -10.23 -3.38
N LYS A 249 19.09 -10.65 -4.53
CA LYS A 249 20.11 -9.90 -5.27
C LYS A 249 19.59 -8.53 -5.73
N ALA A 250 18.38 -8.47 -6.28
CA ALA A 250 17.77 -7.23 -6.74
C ALA A 250 17.43 -6.26 -5.59
N MET A 251 17.22 -6.75 -4.37
CA MET A 251 17.04 -5.95 -3.16
C MET A 251 18.36 -5.61 -2.44
N ASN A 252 19.50 -6.07 -2.98
CA ASN A 252 20.81 -6.13 -2.30
C ASN A 252 20.74 -6.63 -0.85
N ARG A 253 19.93 -7.68 -0.63
CA ARG A 253 19.83 -8.37 0.65
C ARG A 253 20.52 -9.72 0.55
N SER A 254 21.26 -10.09 1.59
CA SER A 254 21.85 -11.42 1.68
C SER A 254 20.74 -12.46 1.69
N ALA A 255 20.78 -13.39 0.74
CA ALA A 255 19.84 -14.50 0.68
C ALA A 255 19.88 -15.30 1.99
N ALA A 256 21.07 -15.52 2.56
CA ALA A 256 21.23 -16.17 3.86
C ALA A 256 20.52 -15.41 5.00
N ASN A 257 20.55 -14.07 4.99
CA ASN A 257 19.84 -13.27 5.99
C ASN A 257 18.31 -13.31 5.82
N VAL A 258 17.79 -13.58 4.61
CA VAL A 258 16.34 -13.74 4.41
C VAL A 258 15.90 -15.18 4.70
N PHE A 259 16.66 -16.17 4.25
CA PHE A 259 16.42 -17.59 4.52
C PHE A 259 16.58 -17.96 6.01
N PHE A 260 17.54 -17.33 6.69
CA PHE A 260 17.92 -17.65 8.07
C PHE A 260 17.87 -16.43 9.00
N GLY A 261 17.25 -15.32 8.62
CA GLY A 261 17.15 -14.10 9.44
C GLY A 261 16.46 -14.30 10.80
N GLY A 262 15.71 -15.39 10.94
CA GLY A 262 15.15 -15.85 12.22
C GLY A 262 16.14 -16.64 13.10
N LEU A 263 17.31 -17.04 12.59
CA LEU A 263 18.35 -17.82 13.27
C LEU A 263 19.63 -17.03 13.60
N GLY A 264 19.66 -15.73 13.33
CA GLY A 264 20.74 -14.86 13.78
C GLY A 264 22.02 -15.03 12.95
N THR A 265 22.02 -14.50 11.74
CA THR A 265 23.24 -14.08 11.07
C THR A 265 23.38 -12.57 11.22
N GLY A 266 24.30 -12.15 12.09
CA GLY A 266 24.93 -10.82 12.14
C GLY A 266 24.01 -9.59 12.21
N SER A 267 24.05 -8.89 13.34
CA SER A 267 23.52 -7.54 13.51
C SER A 267 23.66 -6.67 12.25
N ALA A 268 22.54 -6.33 11.61
CA ALA A 268 22.46 -5.00 11.05
C ALA A 268 22.58 -4.04 12.23
N ALA A 269 23.51 -3.07 12.11
CA ALA A 269 23.67 -2.01 13.10
C ALA A 269 22.30 -1.41 13.44
N PRO A 270 22.08 -0.97 14.70
CA PRO A 270 20.85 -0.27 15.05
C PRO A 270 20.62 0.85 14.04
N ALA A 271 19.39 0.96 13.53
CA ALA A 271 18.99 2.09 12.70
C ALA A 271 19.47 3.38 13.40
N PRO A 272 20.32 4.20 12.75
CA PRO A 272 20.61 5.50 13.29
C PRO A 272 19.30 6.26 13.43
N SER A 273 19.12 6.96 14.55
CA SER A 273 18.16 8.06 14.66
C SER A 273 18.25 8.95 13.41
N PRO A 274 17.18 9.66 13.01
CA PRO A 274 17.24 10.59 11.87
C PRO A 274 18.26 11.69 12.17
N ILE A 275 19.51 11.45 11.77
CA ILE A 275 20.56 12.44 11.73
C ILE A 275 20.32 13.17 10.43
N LYS A 276 20.04 14.46 10.57
CA LYS A 276 20.10 15.46 9.51
C LYS A 276 21.53 15.48 8.98
N ALA A 277 21.88 14.55 8.09
CA ALA A 277 23.21 14.47 7.52
C ALA A 277 23.35 15.54 6.42
N PRO A 278 24.49 16.25 6.37
CA PRO A 278 24.75 17.27 5.35
C PRO A 278 24.81 16.61 3.98
N VAL A 279 24.26 17.29 2.96
CA VAL A 279 24.41 16.93 1.54
C VAL A 279 25.91 16.82 1.21
N PRO A 280 26.43 15.65 0.81
CA PRO A 280 27.81 15.54 0.36
C PRO A 280 28.00 16.24 -0.98
N ALA A 281 29.14 16.92 -1.12
CA ALA A 281 29.56 17.65 -2.31
C ALA A 281 30.06 16.72 -3.44
N HIS A 282 29.21 15.81 -3.94
CA HIS A 282 29.52 14.97 -5.12
C HIS A 282 28.64 15.30 -6.35
N VAL A 283 28.13 16.53 -6.41
CA VAL A 283 27.63 17.12 -7.66
C VAL A 283 28.47 18.37 -7.99
N SER A 284 29.75 18.18 -8.25
CA SER A 284 30.56 19.08 -9.10
C SER A 284 30.98 18.26 -10.31
N ALA A 285 30.76 18.70 -11.54
CA ALA A 285 31.18 20.02 -12.02
C ALA A 285 30.26 20.56 -13.11
N VAL A 286 29.69 21.76 -12.89
CA VAL A 286 29.85 22.94 -13.76
C VAL A 286 29.79 24.16 -12.83
N ALA A 287 30.69 25.12 -13.06
CA ALA A 287 31.04 26.26 -12.22
C ALA A 287 29.89 26.97 -11.46
N ALA A 288 30.15 27.26 -10.19
CA ALA A 288 29.31 28.07 -9.33
C ALA A 288 29.45 29.58 -9.63
N PRO A 289 28.34 30.33 -9.52
CA PRO A 289 28.32 31.59 -8.80
C PRO A 289 27.52 31.45 -7.49
N ALA A 290 27.73 32.43 -6.61
CA ALA A 290 27.60 32.36 -5.17
C ALA A 290 26.18 32.44 -4.55
N ALA A 291 26.12 31.94 -3.31
CA ALA A 291 25.29 32.31 -2.16
C ALA A 291 23.75 32.10 -2.17
N ASP A 292 23.27 31.61 -1.02
CA ASP A 292 21.92 31.70 -0.45
C ASP A 292 20.75 30.98 -1.13
N ALA A 293 20.71 29.64 -0.95
CA ALA A 293 19.48 28.89 -0.64
C ALA A 293 19.88 27.45 -0.31
N GLY A 294 19.44 26.90 0.83
CA GLY A 294 19.45 25.45 1.04
C GLY A 294 18.65 24.75 -0.08
N PRO A 295 18.88 23.45 -0.35
CA PRO A 295 18.19 22.76 -1.43
C PRO A 295 16.67 22.81 -1.23
N VAL A 296 15.98 23.58 -2.08
CA VAL A 296 14.52 23.75 -2.07
C VAL A 296 13.90 22.68 -2.97
N VAL A 297 12.89 21.99 -2.45
CA VAL A 297 12.07 21.05 -3.22
C VAL A 297 11.29 21.84 -4.28
N LYS A 298 11.61 21.64 -5.55
CA LYS A 298 10.90 22.29 -6.67
C LYS A 298 9.58 21.56 -6.90
N LYS A 299 8.47 22.30 -6.94
CA LYS A 299 7.15 21.75 -7.28
C LYS A 299 6.83 21.97 -8.75
N ILE A 300 5.94 21.16 -9.30
CA ILE A 300 5.36 21.37 -10.62
C ILE A 300 3.87 21.06 -10.60
N THR A 301 3.10 21.87 -11.32
CA THR A 301 1.66 21.69 -11.52
C THR A 301 1.37 20.68 -12.64
N PRO A 302 0.16 20.08 -12.68
CA PRO A 302 -0.25 19.23 -13.80
C PRO A 302 -0.15 19.93 -15.18
N GLU A 303 -0.46 21.23 -15.22
CA GLU A 303 -0.44 22.04 -16.44
C GLU A 303 1.00 22.29 -16.93
N GLU A 304 1.91 22.65 -16.03
CA GLU A 304 3.34 22.77 -16.35
C GLU A 304 3.95 21.42 -16.76
N THR A 305 3.51 20.33 -16.13
CA THR A 305 3.92 18.97 -16.49
C THR A 305 3.49 18.64 -17.91
N ALA A 306 2.24 18.98 -18.29
CA ALA A 306 1.74 18.79 -19.64
C ALA A 306 2.51 19.62 -20.68
N LEU A 307 2.90 20.85 -20.35
CA LEU A 307 3.77 21.67 -21.21
C LEU A 307 5.14 21.02 -21.41
N MET A 308 5.78 20.56 -20.32
CA MET A 308 7.07 19.85 -20.41
C MET A 308 6.99 18.58 -21.26
N PHE A 309 5.86 17.86 -21.20
CA PHE A 309 5.67 16.68 -22.04
C PHE A 309 5.46 17.03 -23.51
N ARG A 310 4.87 18.18 -23.85
CA ARG A 310 4.72 18.62 -25.25
C ARG A 310 6.04 18.91 -25.93
N ASP A 311 7.02 19.41 -25.17
CA ASP A 311 8.35 19.76 -25.69
C ASP A 311 9.33 18.58 -25.67
N ALA A 312 8.96 17.47 -25.03
CA ALA A 312 9.80 16.28 -24.91
C ALA A 312 9.74 15.41 -26.17
N LYS A 313 10.86 14.74 -26.50
CA LYS A 313 10.92 13.72 -27.55
C LYS A 313 10.95 12.31 -26.96
N ARG A 314 11.58 12.15 -25.78
CA ARG A 314 11.68 10.88 -25.08
C ARG A 314 11.27 11.01 -23.62
N ILE A 315 10.31 10.18 -23.21
CA ILE A 315 9.83 10.08 -21.84
C ILE A 315 10.01 8.66 -21.34
N ILE A 316 10.67 8.50 -20.20
CA ILE A 316 10.76 7.21 -19.49
C ILE A 316 9.87 7.28 -18.26
N VAL A 317 8.87 6.40 -18.19
CA VAL A 317 7.99 6.24 -17.03
C VAL A 317 8.59 5.23 -16.08
N VAL A 318 8.75 5.61 -14.81
CA VAL A 318 9.26 4.75 -13.74
C VAL A 318 8.12 4.43 -12.77
N PRO A 319 7.41 3.31 -12.95
CA PRO A 319 6.30 2.91 -12.09
C PRO A 319 6.80 2.38 -10.75
N GLY A 320 6.09 2.71 -9.67
CA GLY A 320 6.30 2.16 -8.33
C GLY A 320 5.01 1.74 -7.64
N TYR A 321 5.12 1.30 -6.39
CA TYR A 321 3.97 0.81 -5.63
C TYR A 321 2.85 1.86 -5.47
N GLY A 322 3.19 3.16 -5.45
CA GLY A 322 2.18 4.22 -5.36
C GLY A 322 1.23 4.25 -6.57
N LEU A 323 1.70 3.87 -7.77
CA LEU A 323 0.85 3.72 -8.97
C LEU A 323 -0.19 2.61 -8.75
N ALA A 324 0.25 1.46 -8.25
CA ALA A 324 -0.61 0.32 -7.97
C ALA A 324 -1.62 0.62 -6.85
N ALA A 325 -1.17 1.24 -5.75
CA ALA A 325 -2.02 1.61 -4.62
C ALA A 325 -3.13 2.60 -5.02
N ALA A 326 -2.84 3.53 -5.93
CA ALA A 326 -3.79 4.49 -6.46
C ALA A 326 -4.69 3.94 -7.59
N GLN A 327 -4.42 2.74 -8.09
CA GLN A 327 -5.08 2.19 -9.29
C GLN A 327 -4.94 3.11 -10.51
N ALA A 328 -3.74 3.67 -10.71
CA ALA A 328 -3.47 4.67 -11.74
C ALA A 328 -3.06 4.08 -13.10
N GLN A 329 -2.94 2.76 -13.24
CA GLN A 329 -2.40 2.10 -14.43
C GLN A 329 -3.12 2.46 -15.73
N HIS A 330 -4.45 2.51 -15.72
CA HIS A 330 -5.24 2.84 -16.90
C HIS A 330 -5.02 4.29 -17.35
N VAL A 331 -4.90 5.22 -16.39
CA VAL A 331 -4.67 6.64 -16.67
C VAL A 331 -3.24 6.85 -17.19
N VAL A 332 -2.28 6.09 -16.68
CA VAL A 332 -0.89 6.10 -17.19
C VAL A 332 -0.83 5.51 -18.61
N GLY A 333 -1.61 4.48 -18.91
CA GLY A 333 -1.76 3.94 -20.26
C GLY A 333 -2.38 4.96 -21.22
N GLU A 334 -3.44 5.67 -20.79
CA GLU A 334 -4.06 6.75 -21.56
C GLU A 334 -3.08 7.90 -21.83
N LEU A 335 -2.32 8.32 -20.81
CA LEU A 335 -1.27 9.32 -20.95
C LEU A 335 -0.25 8.89 -22.02
N ALA A 336 0.26 7.67 -21.94
CA ALA A 336 1.23 7.16 -22.91
C ALA A 336 0.66 7.09 -24.32
N GLY A 337 -0.60 6.69 -24.48
CA GLY A 337 -1.30 6.74 -25.77
C GLY A 337 -1.29 8.14 -26.37
N LEU A 338 -1.71 9.15 -25.60
CA LEU A 338 -1.74 10.55 -26.05
C LEU A 338 -0.35 11.11 -26.40
N LEU A 339 0.68 10.67 -25.70
CA LEU A 339 2.06 11.07 -25.99
C LEU A 339 2.58 10.40 -27.26
N LYS A 340 2.30 9.11 -27.46
CA LYS A 340 2.65 8.37 -28.69
C LYS A 340 1.94 8.92 -29.92
N ASP A 341 0.67 9.31 -29.80
CA ASP A 341 -0.09 9.97 -30.88
C ASP A 341 0.56 11.29 -31.33
N ARG A 342 1.37 11.90 -30.45
CA ARG A 342 2.15 13.12 -30.73
C ARG A 342 3.59 12.83 -31.18
N ASN A 343 3.90 11.58 -31.54
CA ASN A 343 5.24 11.10 -31.92
C ASN A 343 6.30 11.24 -30.81
N ILE A 344 5.90 11.15 -29.55
CA ILE A 344 6.82 11.12 -28.40
C ILE A 344 7.13 9.66 -28.06
N GLU A 345 8.41 9.32 -27.92
CA GLU A 345 8.85 8.00 -27.52
C GLU A 345 8.58 7.80 -26.02
N VAL A 346 7.72 6.84 -25.67
CA VAL A 346 7.39 6.50 -24.28
C VAL A 346 7.82 5.07 -23.98
N LYS A 347 8.72 4.92 -23.01
CA LYS A 347 9.21 3.63 -22.48
C LYS A 347 8.92 3.52 -20.99
N TYR A 348 8.79 2.31 -20.47
CA TYR A 348 8.58 2.04 -19.06
C TYR A 348 9.80 1.32 -18.49
N ALA A 349 10.44 1.93 -17.50
CA ALA A 349 11.59 1.37 -16.83
C ALA A 349 11.15 0.53 -15.62
N ILE A 350 11.25 -0.79 -15.73
CA ILE A 350 10.80 -1.71 -14.71
C ILE A 350 11.96 -2.10 -13.80
N HIS A 351 11.85 -1.75 -12.52
CA HIS A 351 12.76 -2.27 -11.50
C HIS A 351 12.29 -3.66 -11.03
N PRO A 352 13.18 -4.66 -10.87
CA PRO A 352 12.78 -6.03 -10.53
C PRO A 352 11.98 -6.16 -9.22
N VAL A 353 12.18 -5.23 -8.29
CA VAL A 353 11.50 -5.18 -6.97
C VAL A 353 10.44 -4.10 -6.87
N ALA A 354 10.03 -3.49 -7.98
CA ALA A 354 8.95 -2.51 -7.98
C ALA A 354 7.61 -3.16 -7.58
N GLY A 355 7.01 -2.68 -6.49
CA GLY A 355 5.70 -3.14 -6.02
C GLY A 355 5.79 -4.07 -4.81
N ARG A 356 4.90 -5.08 -4.78
CA ARG A 356 4.77 -6.08 -3.69
C ARG A 356 4.95 -7.54 -4.14
N MET A 357 5.39 -7.78 -5.38
CA MET A 357 5.78 -9.09 -5.88
C MET A 357 6.68 -8.93 -7.12
N PRO A 358 7.51 -9.92 -7.47
CA PRO A 358 8.20 -9.92 -8.75
C PRO A 358 7.20 -9.78 -9.90
N GLY A 359 7.52 -8.93 -10.86
CA GLY A 359 6.66 -8.70 -12.03
C GLY A 359 5.36 -7.97 -11.73
N HIS A 360 5.15 -7.42 -10.51
CA HIS A 360 3.92 -6.72 -10.15
C HIS A 360 3.61 -5.60 -11.14
N MET A 361 4.60 -4.75 -11.46
CA MET A 361 4.40 -3.65 -12.41
C MET A 361 4.14 -4.16 -13.82
N ASN A 362 4.81 -5.22 -14.28
CA ASN A 362 4.62 -5.75 -15.63
C ASN A 362 3.17 -6.20 -15.84
N VAL A 363 2.64 -6.95 -14.87
CA VAL A 363 1.26 -7.46 -14.93
C VAL A 363 0.23 -6.32 -14.86
N LEU A 364 0.45 -5.36 -13.97
CA LEU A 364 -0.48 -4.25 -13.75
C LEU A 364 -0.48 -3.24 -14.91
N LEU A 365 0.64 -3.02 -15.58
CA LEU A 365 0.71 -2.21 -16.80
C LEU A 365 0.15 -2.96 -18.02
N ALA A 366 0.36 -4.27 -18.12
CA ALA A 366 -0.26 -5.09 -19.16
C ALA A 366 -1.80 -5.13 -19.03
N GLU A 367 -2.34 -5.14 -17.81
CA GLU A 367 -3.78 -4.98 -17.56
C GLU A 367 -4.32 -3.64 -18.11
N ALA A 368 -3.50 -2.59 -18.07
CA ALA A 368 -3.83 -1.29 -18.66
C ALA A 368 -3.66 -1.23 -20.19
N GLY A 369 -3.31 -2.34 -20.85
CA GLY A 369 -3.14 -2.42 -22.30
C GLY A 369 -1.78 -1.91 -22.79
N ILE A 370 -0.80 -1.74 -21.90
CA ILE A 370 0.55 -1.32 -22.29
C ILE A 370 1.30 -2.53 -22.87
N PRO A 371 1.86 -2.44 -24.10
CA PRO A 371 2.63 -3.51 -24.71
C PRO A 371 3.87 -3.89 -23.90
N TYR A 372 4.15 -5.19 -23.78
CA TYR A 372 5.37 -5.69 -23.13
C TYR A 372 6.66 -5.18 -23.78
N THR A 373 6.64 -4.85 -25.07
CA THR A 373 7.79 -4.27 -25.79
C THR A 373 8.20 -2.90 -25.26
N ASP A 374 7.28 -2.19 -24.59
CA ASP A 374 7.55 -0.90 -23.98
C ASP A 374 8.00 -1.04 -22.51
N LEU A 375 7.89 -2.25 -21.94
CA LEU A 375 8.28 -2.57 -20.56
C LEU A 375 9.72 -3.10 -20.58
N ILE A 376 10.67 -2.21 -20.29
CA ILE A 376 12.10 -2.49 -20.41
C ILE A 376 12.67 -2.69 -19.00
N GLU A 377 13.40 -3.78 -18.81
CA GLU A 377 14.02 -4.12 -17.53
C GLU A 377 15.16 -3.14 -17.21
N MET A 378 15.39 -2.91 -15.91
CA MET A 378 16.37 -1.93 -15.39
C MET A 378 17.77 -2.03 -16.03
N GLU A 379 18.28 -3.25 -16.26
CA GLU A 379 19.62 -3.46 -16.82
C GLU A 379 19.77 -2.91 -18.24
N GLU A 380 18.70 -2.95 -19.04
CA GLU A 380 18.69 -2.48 -20.42
C GLU A 380 18.36 -0.98 -20.51
N ILE A 381 17.41 -0.50 -19.70
CA ILE A 381 16.92 0.89 -19.79
C ILE A 381 17.87 1.92 -19.16
N ASN A 382 18.79 1.49 -18.27
CA ASN A 382 19.63 2.41 -17.52
C ASN A 382 20.56 3.25 -18.41
N ASP A 383 21.02 2.69 -19.52
CA ASP A 383 21.87 3.39 -20.50
C ASP A 383 21.10 4.45 -21.31
N GLU A 384 19.76 4.46 -21.27
CA GLU A 384 18.93 5.42 -21.99
C GLU A 384 18.61 6.69 -21.19
N PHE A 385 18.73 6.69 -19.86
CA PHE A 385 18.41 7.85 -19.03
C PHE A 385 19.19 9.12 -19.40
N PRO A 386 20.51 9.09 -19.70
CA PRO A 386 21.26 10.28 -20.15
C PRO A 386 20.70 10.94 -21.42
N HIS A 387 20.00 10.16 -22.26
CA HIS A 387 19.39 10.60 -23.51
C HIS A 387 17.88 10.89 -23.39
N THR A 388 17.35 10.90 -22.17
CA THR A 388 15.92 11.07 -21.90
C THR A 388 15.60 12.51 -21.51
N ASP A 389 14.56 13.09 -22.13
CA ASP A 389 14.14 14.47 -21.88
C ASP A 389 13.40 14.60 -20.55
N VAL A 390 12.49 13.67 -20.27
CA VAL A 390 11.76 13.62 -19.00
C VAL A 390 11.65 12.20 -18.44
N ALA A 391 12.11 12.00 -17.21
CA ALA A 391 11.82 10.80 -16.45
C ALA A 391 10.62 11.04 -15.52
N LEU A 392 9.52 10.33 -15.75
CA LEU A 392 8.29 10.43 -14.96
C LEU A 392 8.24 9.31 -13.93
N VAL A 393 8.58 9.62 -12.68
CA VAL A 393 8.56 8.68 -11.55
C VAL A 393 7.19 8.69 -10.91
N ILE A 394 6.47 7.57 -10.92
CA ILE A 394 5.09 7.48 -10.40
C ILE A 394 5.04 6.55 -9.20
N GLY A 395 5.03 7.14 -8.01
CA GLY A 395 4.87 6.36 -6.77
C GLY A 395 6.04 5.41 -6.46
N ALA A 396 7.20 5.61 -7.09
CA ALA A 396 8.46 4.97 -6.74
C ALA A 396 9.29 5.87 -5.81
N ASN A 397 10.07 5.25 -4.92
CA ASN A 397 10.94 5.97 -4.00
C ASN A 397 12.32 5.30 -3.90
N ASP A 398 12.40 4.17 -3.20
CA ASP A 398 13.69 3.54 -2.90
C ASP A 398 14.45 3.10 -4.16
N ILE A 399 13.74 2.58 -5.16
CA ILE A 399 14.29 2.11 -6.45
C ILE A 399 14.84 3.22 -7.35
N THR A 400 14.64 4.49 -6.97
CA THR A 400 15.18 5.66 -7.66
C THR A 400 16.05 6.52 -6.74
N ASN A 401 16.44 6.02 -5.56
CA ASN A 401 17.19 6.81 -4.56
C ASN A 401 18.70 6.69 -4.80
N PRO A 402 19.41 7.76 -5.25
CA PRO A 402 20.82 7.69 -5.61
C PRO A 402 21.76 7.36 -4.43
N ALA A 403 21.29 7.53 -3.18
CA ALA A 403 22.02 7.15 -1.97
C ALA A 403 22.48 5.68 -1.99
N ALA A 404 21.74 4.80 -2.69
CA ALA A 404 22.12 3.40 -2.86
C ALA A 404 23.51 3.20 -3.50
N ARG A 405 24.02 4.15 -4.30
CA ARG A 405 25.29 3.99 -5.01
C ARG A 405 26.52 4.29 -4.15
N TYR A 406 26.40 5.13 -3.13
CA TYR A 406 27.58 5.70 -2.46
C TYR A 406 27.46 5.81 -0.93
N ASP A 407 26.25 5.90 -0.37
CA ASP A 407 26.08 6.03 1.07
C ASP A 407 26.15 4.66 1.76
N THR A 408 27.33 4.30 2.25
CA THR A 408 27.57 3.03 2.98
C THR A 408 26.77 2.88 4.28
N GLN A 409 26.20 3.96 4.82
CA GLN A 409 25.34 3.93 6.01
C GLN A 409 23.87 3.67 5.65
N SER A 410 23.52 3.83 4.37
CA SER A 410 22.14 3.68 3.91
C SER A 410 21.70 2.21 3.93
N PRO A 411 20.47 1.90 4.42
CA PRO A 411 19.91 0.55 4.35
C PRO A 411 19.77 -0.03 2.94
N ILE A 412 19.86 0.82 1.92
CA ILE A 412 19.77 0.45 0.50
C ILE A 412 21.13 0.54 -0.22
N TYR A 413 22.24 0.74 0.50
CA TYR A 413 23.56 0.76 -0.10
C TYR A 413 23.82 -0.50 -0.92
N GLY A 414 24.34 -0.36 -2.14
CA GLY A 414 24.62 -1.45 -3.08
C GLY A 414 23.38 -2.02 -3.80
N MET A 415 22.17 -1.53 -3.50
CA MET A 415 20.98 -1.86 -4.28
C MET A 415 21.11 -1.30 -5.70
N PRO A 416 20.96 -2.13 -6.75
CA PRO A 416 20.77 -1.61 -8.09
C PRO A 416 19.58 -0.67 -8.10
N ILE A 417 19.69 0.46 -8.79
CA ILE A 417 18.59 1.43 -8.90
C ILE A 417 18.43 1.85 -10.36
N LEU A 418 17.29 2.47 -10.65
CA LEU A 418 17.09 3.14 -11.92
C LEU A 418 17.83 4.48 -11.92
N ASP A 419 18.60 4.74 -12.97
CA ASP A 419 19.46 5.92 -13.12
C ASP A 419 18.70 7.20 -13.50
N VAL A 420 17.57 7.42 -12.83
CA VAL A 420 16.64 8.54 -13.06
C VAL A 420 17.32 9.89 -12.91
N ASP A 421 18.29 10.01 -12.00
CA ASP A 421 19.08 11.22 -11.77
C ASP A 421 19.87 11.69 -13.00
N LYS A 422 20.14 10.79 -13.96
CA LYS A 422 20.83 11.11 -15.22
C LYS A 422 19.91 11.74 -16.28
N ALA A 423 18.59 11.74 -16.09
CA ALA A 423 17.66 12.35 -17.04
C ALA A 423 17.75 13.89 -17.04
N ARG A 424 17.40 14.51 -18.18
CA ARG A 424 17.43 15.98 -18.34
C ARG A 424 16.47 16.67 -17.38
N ASN A 425 15.25 16.15 -17.26
CA ASN A 425 14.27 16.58 -16.28
C ASN A 425 13.65 15.36 -15.59
N ILE A 426 13.31 15.50 -14.32
CA ILE A 426 12.71 14.44 -13.52
C ILE A 426 11.43 14.98 -12.91
N ILE A 427 10.33 14.26 -13.08
CA ILE A 427 9.04 14.58 -12.47
C ILE A 427 8.67 13.44 -11.55
N VAL A 428 8.55 13.71 -10.25
CA VAL A 428 8.19 12.71 -9.24
C VAL A 428 6.76 12.94 -8.79
N CYS A 429 5.88 11.99 -9.10
CA CYS A 429 4.50 11.96 -8.66
C CYS A 429 4.36 11.17 -7.35
N LYS A 430 4.05 11.87 -6.25
CA LYS A 430 3.77 11.26 -4.94
C LYS A 430 2.85 12.13 -4.07
N ARG A 431 2.18 11.52 -3.09
CA ARG A 431 1.23 12.21 -2.20
C ARG A 431 1.86 13.18 -1.20
N SER A 432 3.05 12.87 -0.70
CA SER A 432 3.72 13.64 0.36
C SER A 432 5.21 13.37 0.37
N MET A 433 6.01 14.09 1.17
CA MET A 433 7.43 13.81 1.32
C MET A 433 7.76 12.56 2.14
N LYS A 434 6.76 11.80 2.62
CA LYS A 434 7.01 10.59 3.42
C LYS A 434 7.98 9.61 2.71
N PRO A 435 8.85 8.97 3.50
CA PRO A 435 9.80 8.01 2.98
C PRO A 435 9.08 6.79 2.40
N GLY A 436 9.84 6.03 1.62
CA GLY A 436 9.36 4.83 0.96
C GLY A 436 9.41 3.67 1.94
N PHE A 437 9.81 2.53 1.44
CA PHE A 437 9.76 1.29 2.18
C PHE A 437 10.94 1.14 3.13
N ALA A 438 12.12 1.59 2.71
CA ALA A 438 13.35 1.60 3.51
C ALA A 438 13.31 2.64 4.65
N GLY A 439 12.26 3.47 4.71
CA GLY A 439 12.08 4.46 5.78
C GLY A 439 13.08 5.62 5.72
N ILE A 440 13.81 5.76 4.61
CA ILE A 440 14.79 6.84 4.39
C ILE A 440 14.24 7.91 3.45
N ASP A 441 14.74 9.12 3.65
CA ASP A 441 14.51 10.22 2.71
C ASP A 441 15.26 9.97 1.40
N ASN A 442 14.76 10.55 0.32
CA ASN A 442 15.31 10.38 -1.01
C ASN A 442 15.85 11.70 -1.54
N GLU A 443 17.17 11.72 -1.73
CA GLU A 443 17.91 12.88 -2.21
C GLU A 443 17.57 13.27 -3.66
N LEU A 444 17.00 12.34 -4.45
CA LEU A 444 16.51 12.65 -5.79
C LEU A 444 15.55 13.83 -5.77
N TYR A 445 14.77 13.98 -4.70
CA TYR A 445 13.78 15.05 -4.55
C TYR A 445 14.40 16.44 -4.37
N LEU A 446 15.67 16.49 -3.99
CA LEU A 446 16.46 17.71 -3.83
C LEU A 446 17.36 17.97 -5.05
N HIS A 447 17.40 17.05 -6.01
CA HIS A 447 18.23 17.17 -7.19
C HIS A 447 17.76 18.33 -8.08
N LYS A 448 18.73 19.05 -8.68
CA LYS A 448 18.49 20.29 -9.44
C LYS A 448 17.47 20.15 -10.58
N ASN A 449 17.39 18.97 -11.19
CA ASN A 449 16.53 18.67 -12.34
C ASN A 449 15.18 18.06 -11.93
N THR A 450 14.97 17.81 -10.64
CA THR A 450 13.77 17.15 -10.11
C THR A 450 12.70 18.17 -9.77
N LYS A 451 11.47 17.85 -10.16
CA LYS A 451 10.26 18.59 -9.83
C LYS A 451 9.22 17.63 -9.25
N MET A 452 8.56 18.03 -8.18
CA MET A 452 7.59 17.23 -7.45
C MET A 452 6.17 17.55 -7.91
N LEU A 453 5.49 16.56 -8.46
CA LEU A 453 4.07 16.59 -8.79
C LEU A 453 3.28 15.98 -7.62
N PHE A 454 2.82 16.81 -6.69
CA PHE A 454 2.11 16.32 -5.50
C PHE A 454 0.67 15.91 -5.80
N GLY A 455 0.25 14.77 -5.26
CA GLY A 455 -1.12 14.28 -5.36
C GLY A 455 -1.21 12.75 -5.27
N ASP A 456 -2.45 12.24 -5.20
CA ASP A 456 -2.68 10.82 -5.52
C ASP A 456 -2.29 10.56 -6.97
N ALA A 457 -1.64 9.41 -7.24
CA ALA A 457 -1.08 9.15 -8.56
C ALA A 457 -2.17 9.10 -9.66
N LYS A 458 -3.38 8.62 -9.33
CA LYS A 458 -4.47 8.58 -10.31
C LYS A 458 -4.95 9.98 -10.62
N ASP A 459 -5.19 10.79 -9.60
CA ASP A 459 -5.73 12.14 -9.76
C ASP A 459 -4.72 13.08 -10.43
N ALA A 460 -3.45 13.04 -10.00
CA ALA A 460 -2.40 13.89 -10.55
C ALA A 460 -2.18 13.60 -12.04
N ILE A 461 -2.07 12.33 -12.42
CA ILE A 461 -1.88 11.94 -13.82
C ILE A 461 -3.15 12.21 -14.63
N SER A 462 -4.35 12.06 -14.06
CA SER A 462 -5.61 12.39 -14.75
C SER A 462 -5.68 13.89 -15.10
N LYS A 463 -5.23 14.76 -14.18
CA LYS A 463 -5.14 16.20 -14.43
C LYS A 463 -4.12 16.52 -15.54
N VAL A 464 -2.97 15.85 -15.55
CA VAL A 464 -1.98 15.99 -16.64
C VAL A 464 -2.58 15.56 -17.98
N VAL A 465 -3.28 14.42 -18.03
CA VAL A 465 -4.00 13.96 -19.23
C VAL A 465 -5.02 15.00 -19.70
N GLY A 466 -5.80 15.57 -18.80
CA GLY A 466 -6.73 16.66 -19.09
C GLY A 466 -6.03 17.88 -19.70
N ALA A 467 -4.93 18.33 -19.09
CA ALA A 467 -4.15 19.46 -19.56
C ALA A 467 -3.48 19.21 -20.93
N ILE A 468 -3.02 17.98 -21.21
CA ILE A 468 -2.48 17.62 -22.53
C ILE A 468 -3.54 17.71 -23.62
N LYS A 469 -4.78 17.30 -23.32
CA LYS A 469 -5.91 17.36 -24.25
C LYS A 469 -6.36 18.79 -24.57
N ASP A 470 -6.13 19.75 -23.67
CA ASP A 470 -6.51 21.15 -23.88
C ASP A 470 -5.58 21.85 -24.91
N PRO A 471 -6.03 22.14 -26.13
CA PRO A 471 -5.20 22.78 -27.15
C PRO A 471 -4.81 24.23 -26.82
N ASN A 472 -5.48 24.89 -25.87
CA ASN A 472 -5.27 26.30 -25.51
C ASN A 472 -4.43 26.49 -24.23
N LEU A 473 -3.80 25.43 -23.72
CA LEU A 473 -2.99 25.49 -22.50
C LEU A 473 -1.89 26.57 -22.62
N LYS A 474 -2.06 27.67 -21.86
CA LYS A 474 -1.05 28.73 -21.71
C LYS A 474 -0.18 28.43 -20.49
N PRO A 475 1.09 28.86 -20.46
CA PRO A 475 1.88 28.86 -19.23
C PRO A 475 1.10 29.60 -18.15
N ALA A 476 0.97 29.00 -16.97
CA ALA A 476 0.41 29.72 -15.82
C ALA A 476 1.23 31.01 -15.62
N PRO A 477 0.58 32.16 -15.35
CA PRO A 477 1.32 33.37 -15.01
C PRO A 477 2.17 33.07 -13.77
N VAL A 478 3.46 33.37 -13.87
CA VAL A 478 4.39 33.31 -12.74
C VAL A 478 3.81 34.20 -11.64
N VAL A 479 3.35 33.58 -10.56
CA VAL A 479 2.91 34.33 -9.38
C VAL A 479 4.18 34.87 -8.73
N GLU A 480 4.48 36.14 -8.97
CA GLU A 480 5.44 36.89 -8.15
C GLU A 480 4.98 36.84 -6.70
N GLU A 481 5.88 36.44 -5.80
CA GLU A 481 5.67 36.54 -4.36
C GLU A 481 5.34 37.99 -3.99
N ALA A 482 4.09 38.23 -3.61
CA ALA A 482 3.66 39.53 -3.11
C ALA A 482 4.34 39.82 -1.76
N ALA A 483 4.93 41.01 -1.68
CA ALA A 483 5.68 41.51 -0.53
C ALA A 483 4.94 41.41 0.82
N SER A 484 5.74 41.13 1.86
CA SER A 484 5.43 40.97 3.27
C SER A 484 4.40 41.96 3.86
N ASN A 485 3.29 41.41 4.37
CA ASN A 485 2.52 41.95 5.49
C ASN A 485 2.02 40.77 6.34
N GLU A 486 2.57 40.59 7.54
CA GLU A 486 2.21 39.47 8.43
C GLU A 486 0.74 39.53 8.86
N PRO A 487 -0.04 38.44 8.71
CA PRO A 487 -1.41 38.38 9.21
C PRO A 487 -1.46 38.08 10.72
N SER A 488 -2.24 38.87 11.49
CA SER A 488 -2.37 38.75 12.95
C SER A 488 -3.76 38.25 13.40
N VAL A 489 -3.80 37.43 14.47
CA VAL A 489 -5.02 36.78 15.00
C VAL A 489 -5.89 37.77 15.80
N LYS A 490 -7.16 37.92 15.43
CA LYS A 490 -8.14 38.78 16.14
C LYS A 490 -8.96 37.97 17.15
N LYS A 491 -9.04 38.42 18.40
CA LYS A 491 -9.83 37.77 19.47
C LYS A 491 -11.17 38.49 19.68
N VAL A 492 -12.18 37.76 20.14
CA VAL A 492 -13.51 38.30 20.52
C VAL A 492 -13.93 37.76 21.88
N SER A 493 -14.51 38.61 22.72
CA SER A 493 -15.10 38.16 24.00
C SER A 493 -16.52 37.63 23.80
N PRO A 494 -17.06 36.80 24.72
CA PRO A 494 -18.45 36.34 24.64
C PRO A 494 -19.48 37.49 24.55
N GLU A 495 -19.22 38.63 25.19
CA GLU A 495 -20.06 39.84 25.14
C GLU A 495 -20.08 40.45 23.73
N GLN A 496 -18.91 40.59 23.13
CA GLN A 496 -18.77 41.12 21.77
C GLN A 496 -19.38 40.15 20.74
N ALA A 497 -19.20 38.85 20.94
CA ALA A 497 -19.81 37.82 20.09
C ALA A 497 -21.35 37.87 20.19
N ALA A 498 -21.91 37.98 21.40
CA ALA A 498 -23.35 38.12 21.59
C ALA A 498 -23.91 39.38 20.92
N ALA A 499 -23.22 40.52 21.02
CA ALA A 499 -23.62 41.75 20.34
C ALA A 499 -23.60 41.61 18.80
N MET A 500 -22.62 40.88 18.26
CA MET A 500 -22.60 40.56 16.83
C MET A 500 -23.79 39.70 16.42
N PHE A 501 -24.13 38.66 17.20
CA PHE A 501 -25.27 37.79 16.91
C PHE A 501 -26.63 38.50 17.04
N LYS A 502 -26.80 39.43 17.98
CA LYS A 502 -28.04 40.25 18.08
C LYS A 502 -28.30 41.10 16.84
N ASN A 503 -27.25 41.47 16.10
CA ASN A 503 -27.35 42.29 14.89
C ASN A 503 -27.34 41.49 13.58
N ALA A 504 -27.22 40.15 13.65
CA ALA A 504 -27.21 39.29 12.49
C ALA A 504 -28.64 38.95 12.04
N LYS A 505 -28.87 38.78 10.74
CA LYS A 505 -30.14 38.26 10.20
C LYS A 505 -30.00 36.80 9.75
N ARG A 506 -28.82 36.39 9.31
CA ARG A 506 -28.51 35.03 8.86
C ARG A 506 -27.26 34.49 9.53
N VAL A 507 -27.41 33.35 10.21
CA VAL A 507 -26.33 32.66 10.91
C VAL A 507 -26.25 31.21 10.43
N ILE A 508 -25.05 30.78 10.01
CA ILE A 508 -24.76 29.38 9.72
C ILE A 508 -23.86 28.83 10.81
N VAL A 509 -24.28 27.73 11.44
CA VAL A 509 -23.49 27.02 12.45
C VAL A 509 -22.77 25.86 11.78
N VAL A 510 -21.45 25.79 11.96
CA VAL A 510 -20.59 24.72 11.45
C VAL A 510 -20.11 23.87 12.63
N PRO A 511 -20.79 22.76 12.95
CA PRO A 511 -20.39 21.85 14.00
C PRO A 511 -19.15 21.04 13.62
N GLY A 512 -18.22 20.88 14.54
CA GLY A 512 -17.05 20.02 14.39
C GLY A 512 -16.79 19.13 15.60
N TYR A 513 -15.71 18.35 15.54
CA TYR A 513 -15.38 17.41 16.61
C TYR A 513 -15.17 18.09 17.97
N GLY A 514 -14.70 19.35 18.01
CA GLY A 514 -14.57 20.08 19.27
C GLY A 514 -15.91 20.37 19.97
N MET A 515 -17.02 20.45 19.24
CA MET A 515 -18.37 20.51 19.82
C MET A 515 -18.72 19.20 20.53
N ALA A 516 -18.50 18.07 19.86
CA ALA A 516 -18.74 16.74 20.40
C ALA A 516 -17.87 16.44 21.62
N ALA A 517 -16.58 16.76 21.55
CA ALA A 517 -15.62 16.55 22.63
C ALA A 517 -15.93 17.37 23.90
N ALA A 518 -16.64 18.49 23.76
CA ALA A 518 -17.09 19.33 24.87
C ALA A 518 -18.52 19.02 25.33
N GLN A 519 -19.23 18.10 24.66
CA GLN A 519 -20.67 17.87 24.84
C GLN A 519 -21.49 19.18 24.77
N ALA A 520 -21.19 20.01 23.77
CA ALA A 520 -21.77 21.34 23.61
C ALA A 520 -23.10 21.37 22.83
N GLN A 521 -23.61 20.22 22.35
CA GLN A 521 -24.77 20.14 21.46
C GLN A 521 -26.03 20.81 22.04
N HIS A 522 -26.33 20.63 23.33
CA HIS A 522 -27.48 21.29 23.98
C HIS A 522 -27.29 22.80 24.11
N ALA A 523 -26.07 23.28 24.36
CA ALA A 523 -25.77 24.71 24.42
C ALA A 523 -25.92 25.36 23.05
N VAL A 524 -25.58 24.63 21.98
CA VAL A 524 -25.78 25.06 20.59
C VAL A 524 -27.26 25.07 20.21
N GLY A 525 -28.05 24.11 20.69
CA GLY A 525 -29.51 24.11 20.53
C GLY A 525 -30.15 25.31 21.23
N GLU A 526 -29.81 25.56 22.48
CA GLU A 526 -30.30 26.72 23.25
C GLU A 526 -29.90 28.05 22.60
N PHE A 527 -28.66 28.15 22.12
CA PHE A 527 -28.18 29.30 21.35
C PHE A 527 -29.04 29.56 20.11
N ALA A 528 -29.35 28.53 19.32
CA ALA A 528 -30.14 28.68 18.11
C ALA A 528 -31.61 29.04 18.39
N GLU A 529 -32.21 28.46 19.44
CA GLU A 529 -33.58 28.81 19.86
C GLU A 529 -33.70 30.30 20.21
N ILE A 530 -32.72 30.85 20.93
CA ILE A 530 -32.71 32.29 21.27
C ILE A 530 -32.57 33.14 20.01
N LEU A 531 -31.70 32.77 19.08
CA LEU A 531 -31.54 33.49 17.82
C LEU A 531 -32.79 33.43 16.95
N LYS A 532 -33.44 32.28 16.85
CA LYS A 532 -34.74 32.14 16.18
C LYS A 532 -35.80 33.03 16.84
N GLY A 533 -35.81 33.12 18.17
CA GLY A 533 -36.66 34.05 18.93
C GLY A 533 -36.38 35.53 18.67
N LEU A 534 -35.15 35.88 18.24
CA LEU A 534 -34.75 37.22 17.80
C LEU A 534 -34.98 37.43 16.28
N ASN A 535 -35.73 36.55 15.63
CA ASN A 535 -36.02 36.58 14.20
C ASN A 535 -34.77 36.46 13.31
N VAL A 536 -33.75 35.75 13.79
CA VAL A 536 -32.53 35.41 13.05
C VAL A 536 -32.69 34.03 12.42
N SER A 537 -32.40 33.90 11.13
CA SER A 537 -32.37 32.61 10.44
C SER A 537 -31.13 31.83 10.84
N VAL A 538 -31.30 30.64 11.43
CA VAL A 538 -30.20 29.75 11.84
C VAL A 538 -30.27 28.44 11.05
N LYS A 539 -29.17 28.11 10.35
CA LYS A 539 -28.99 26.84 9.62
C LYS A 539 -27.73 26.12 10.10
N TYR A 540 -27.69 24.80 9.97
CA TYR A 540 -26.53 23.98 10.33
C TYR A 540 -25.89 23.38 9.10
N ALA A 541 -24.62 23.71 8.88
CA ALA A 541 -23.84 23.20 7.77
C ALA A 541 -23.13 21.90 8.17
N ILE A 542 -23.62 20.78 7.68
CA ILE A 542 -23.08 19.45 8.00
C ILE A 542 -22.07 19.02 6.95
N HIS A 543 -20.86 18.69 7.42
CA HIS A 543 -19.83 18.11 6.58
C HIS A 543 -19.78 16.59 6.80
N PRO A 544 -19.71 15.75 5.75
CA PRO A 544 -19.81 14.28 5.88
C PRO A 544 -18.69 13.66 6.74
N VAL A 545 -17.51 14.29 6.76
CA VAL A 545 -16.37 13.88 7.61
C VAL A 545 -16.26 14.62 8.95
N ALA A 546 -17.27 15.41 9.35
CA ALA A 546 -17.27 16.08 10.65
C ALA A 546 -17.47 15.06 11.78
N GLY A 547 -16.42 14.83 12.59
CA GLY A 547 -16.48 13.95 13.75
C GLY A 547 -15.56 12.73 13.63
N ARG A 548 -15.91 11.61 14.30
CA ARG A 548 -15.14 10.35 14.26
C ARG A 548 -15.76 9.27 13.37
N MET A 549 -16.98 9.50 12.89
CA MET A 549 -17.73 8.62 12.00
C MET A 549 -18.66 9.45 11.12
N PRO A 550 -19.00 9.01 9.90
CA PRO A 550 -20.02 9.66 9.07
C PRO A 550 -21.35 9.80 9.82
N GLY A 551 -22.03 10.94 9.68
CA GLY A 551 -23.31 11.24 10.34
C GLY A 551 -23.21 11.59 11.84
N HIS A 552 -22.01 11.67 12.41
CA HIS A 552 -21.81 11.92 13.84
C HIS A 552 -22.43 13.25 14.31
N MET A 553 -22.33 14.33 13.52
CA MET A 553 -22.93 15.62 13.90
C MET A 553 -24.46 15.59 13.83
N ASN A 554 -25.04 14.88 12.85
CA ASN A 554 -26.49 14.76 12.70
C ASN A 554 -27.13 14.12 13.94
N VAL A 555 -26.50 13.07 14.48
CA VAL A 555 -26.97 12.40 15.70
C VAL A 555 -26.91 13.32 16.92
N LEU A 556 -25.79 14.03 17.13
CA LEU A 556 -25.65 14.91 18.30
C LEU A 556 -26.58 16.11 18.26
N LEU A 557 -26.81 16.68 17.08
CA LEU A 557 -27.74 17.81 16.93
C LEU A 557 -29.20 17.35 17.06
N ALA A 558 -29.54 16.15 16.56
CA ALA A 558 -30.85 15.55 16.78
C ALA A 558 -31.11 15.24 18.27
N GLU A 559 -30.10 14.75 19.00
CA GLU A 559 -30.16 14.58 20.47
C GLU A 559 -30.42 15.91 21.20
N ALA A 560 -29.90 17.02 20.67
CA ALA A 560 -30.15 18.36 21.17
C ALA A 560 -31.52 18.95 20.76
N GLY A 561 -32.37 18.18 20.07
CA GLY A 561 -33.70 18.62 19.64
C GLY A 561 -33.71 19.49 18.38
N ILE A 562 -32.61 19.54 17.63
CA ILE A 562 -32.54 20.32 16.38
C ILE A 562 -33.21 19.51 15.25
N PRO A 563 -34.20 20.09 14.54
CA PRO A 563 -34.87 19.40 13.44
C PRO A 563 -33.91 19.04 12.30
N TYR A 564 -34.08 17.86 11.71
CA TYR A 564 -33.30 17.44 10.54
C TYR A 564 -33.43 18.40 9.34
N THR A 565 -34.54 19.13 9.24
CA THR A 565 -34.76 20.15 8.19
C THR A 565 -33.80 21.33 8.28
N ASP A 566 -33.23 21.57 9.46
CA ASP A 566 -32.26 22.67 9.67
C ASP A 566 -30.82 22.18 9.46
N LEU A 567 -30.62 20.86 9.29
CA LEU A 567 -29.33 20.22 9.04
C LEU A 567 -29.14 20.09 7.53
N ILE A 568 -28.38 21.00 6.94
CA ILE A 568 -28.16 21.06 5.49
C ILE A 568 -26.78 20.49 5.18
N GLU A 569 -26.73 19.56 4.23
CA GLU A 569 -25.48 18.95 3.78
C GLU A 569 -24.60 19.96 3.04
N MET A 570 -23.28 19.76 3.11
CA MET A 570 -22.28 20.67 2.57
C MET A 570 -22.50 21.06 1.10
N GLU A 571 -22.94 20.13 0.25
CA GLU A 571 -23.17 20.37 -1.18
C GLU A 571 -24.27 21.40 -1.43
N GLU A 572 -25.28 21.48 -0.56
CA GLU A 572 -26.43 22.38 -0.71
C GLU A 572 -26.18 23.74 -0.02
N ILE A 573 -25.50 23.76 1.13
CA ILE A 573 -25.33 24.99 1.92
C ILE A 573 -24.15 25.86 1.46
N ASN A 574 -23.25 25.33 0.63
CA ASN A 574 -21.99 26.00 0.32
C ASN A 574 -22.14 27.33 -0.43
N ASP A 575 -23.22 27.50 -1.19
CA ASP A 575 -23.53 28.72 -1.93
C ASP A 575 -24.16 29.80 -1.01
N GLU A 576 -24.73 29.40 0.13
CA GLU A 576 -25.38 30.33 1.08
C GLU A 576 -24.39 31.10 1.97
N PHE A 577 -23.12 30.67 2.04
CA PHE A 577 -22.11 31.35 2.87
C PHE A 577 -21.85 32.79 2.42
N GLU A 578 -21.95 33.12 1.13
CA GLU A 578 -21.74 34.49 0.62
C GLU A 578 -22.80 35.47 1.16
N GLU A 579 -24.03 35.00 1.39
CA GLU A 579 -25.12 35.83 1.90
C GLU A 579 -25.26 35.78 3.43
N THR A 580 -24.40 35.03 4.11
CA THR A 580 -24.45 34.79 5.56
C THR A 580 -23.77 35.92 6.32
N ASP A 581 -24.46 36.48 7.33
CA ASP A 581 -23.90 37.56 8.15
C ASP A 581 -22.83 37.05 9.11
N ILE A 582 -23.09 35.92 9.78
CA ILE A 582 -22.12 35.29 10.69
C ILE A 582 -22.07 33.78 10.49
N ALA A 583 -20.89 33.24 10.19
CA ALA A 583 -20.62 31.81 10.29
C ALA A 583 -19.98 31.47 11.65
N LEU A 584 -20.65 30.63 12.44
CA LEU A 584 -20.19 30.18 13.75
C LEU A 584 -19.55 28.79 13.62
N VAL A 585 -18.22 28.72 13.69
CA VAL A 585 -17.46 27.47 13.62
C VAL A 585 -17.19 26.94 15.01
N ILE A 586 -17.70 25.74 15.34
CA ILE A 586 -17.60 25.17 16.69
C ILE A 586 -16.71 23.93 16.66
N GLY A 587 -15.42 24.15 16.92
CA GLY A 587 -14.47 23.04 17.03
C GLY A 587 -14.22 22.27 15.72
N ALA A 588 -14.53 22.88 14.57
CA ALA A 588 -14.10 22.41 13.26
C ALA A 588 -12.79 23.10 12.88
N ASN A 589 -11.86 22.33 12.31
CA ASN A 589 -10.59 22.85 11.80
C ASN A 589 -10.45 22.46 10.33
N ASP A 590 -10.20 21.18 10.08
CA ASP A 590 -9.84 20.69 8.74
C ASP A 590 -10.94 20.96 7.70
N ILE A 591 -12.21 20.76 8.06
CA ILE A 591 -13.38 20.93 7.17
C ILE A 591 -13.74 22.38 6.85
N THR A 592 -13.08 23.36 7.48
CA THR A 592 -13.29 24.79 7.21
C THR A 592 -11.99 25.48 6.77
N ASN A 593 -10.93 24.74 6.54
CA ASN A 593 -9.62 25.29 6.26
C ASN A 593 -9.46 25.55 4.75
N PRO A 594 -9.42 26.82 4.28
CA PRO A 594 -9.40 27.14 2.86
C PRO A 594 -8.15 26.64 2.13
N ALA A 595 -7.09 26.28 2.88
CA ALA A 595 -5.91 25.59 2.37
C ALA A 595 -6.28 24.32 1.58
N ALA A 596 -7.40 23.67 1.91
CA ALA A 596 -7.92 22.54 1.13
C ALA A 596 -8.18 22.87 -0.35
N ARG A 597 -8.49 24.13 -0.69
CA ARG A 597 -8.80 24.54 -2.07
C ARG A 597 -7.58 24.86 -2.91
N TYR A 598 -6.50 25.35 -2.31
CA TYR A 598 -5.37 25.90 -3.06
C TYR A 598 -3.99 25.51 -2.56
N ASP A 599 -3.82 25.20 -1.27
CA ASP A 599 -2.55 24.76 -0.72
C ASP A 599 -2.34 23.26 -1.00
N THR A 600 -1.73 22.98 -2.14
CA THR A 600 -1.35 21.64 -2.60
C THR A 600 -0.42 20.86 -1.65
N GLN A 601 0.20 21.52 -0.66
CA GLN A 601 0.98 20.85 0.40
C GLN A 601 0.16 20.47 1.62
N SER A 602 -1.04 21.03 1.74
CA SER A 602 -1.94 20.77 2.83
C SER A 602 -2.42 19.31 2.77
N PRO A 603 -2.34 18.51 3.85
CA PRO A 603 -2.87 17.16 3.90
C PRO A 603 -4.38 17.05 3.62
N ILE A 604 -5.08 18.20 3.59
CA ILE A 604 -6.50 18.31 3.26
C ILE A 604 -6.73 18.88 1.85
N TYR A 605 -5.69 19.04 1.03
CA TYR A 605 -5.85 19.55 -0.33
C TYR A 605 -6.75 18.65 -1.18
N GLY A 606 -7.75 19.25 -1.84
CA GLY A 606 -8.79 18.56 -2.59
C GLY A 606 -9.89 17.93 -1.72
N MET A 607 -9.79 18.01 -0.39
CA MET A 607 -10.91 17.68 0.48
C MET A 607 -12.01 18.71 0.26
N PRO A 608 -13.26 18.30 -0.01
CA PRO A 608 -14.39 19.21 0.05
C PRO A 608 -14.39 19.90 1.42
N ILE A 609 -14.68 21.18 1.45
CA ILE A 609 -14.76 21.97 2.70
C ILE A 609 -16.01 22.83 2.66
N LEU A 610 -16.42 23.28 3.85
CA LEU A 610 -17.44 24.31 3.97
C LEU A 610 -16.85 25.68 3.64
N ASN A 611 -17.56 26.46 2.81
CA ASN A 611 -17.12 27.76 2.32
C ASN A 611 -17.24 28.91 3.33
N VAL A 612 -16.84 28.63 4.57
CA VAL A 612 -16.93 29.54 5.71
C VAL A 612 -16.19 30.85 5.48
N ASP A 613 -15.07 30.81 4.76
CA ASP A 613 -14.25 31.98 4.40
C ASP A 613 -15.02 33.04 3.61
N LYS A 614 -16.09 32.64 2.92
CA LYS A 614 -16.96 33.55 2.14
C LYS A 614 -17.97 34.33 2.98
N ALA A 615 -18.17 33.99 4.25
CA ALA A 615 -19.13 34.67 5.12
C ALA A 615 -18.68 36.10 5.49
N LYS A 616 -19.64 37.02 5.72
CA LYS A 616 -19.33 38.43 6.06
C LYS A 616 -18.53 38.56 7.36
N SER A 617 -18.79 37.68 8.33
CA SER A 617 -18.03 37.57 9.58
C SER A 617 -17.97 36.13 10.04
N ILE A 618 -16.84 35.74 10.63
CA ILE A 618 -16.61 34.37 11.09
C ILE A 618 -16.24 34.42 12.57
N ILE A 619 -16.93 33.61 13.38
CA ILE A 619 -16.58 33.40 14.79
C ILE A 619 -16.15 31.94 14.95
N VAL A 620 -14.89 31.73 15.32
CA VAL A 620 -14.35 30.39 15.55
C VAL A 620 -14.24 30.14 17.05
N CYS A 621 -15.00 29.17 17.55
CA CYS A 621 -14.94 28.71 18.92
C CYS A 621 -13.98 27.52 19.05
N LYS A 622 -12.84 27.73 19.70
CA LYS A 622 -11.78 26.71 19.85
C LYS A 622 -10.94 26.97 21.11
N ARG A 623 -10.46 25.90 21.77
CA ARG A 623 -9.65 26.01 23.00
C ARG A 623 -8.27 26.65 22.81
N SER A 624 -7.63 26.47 21.64
CA SER A 624 -6.27 26.95 21.34
C SER A 624 -6.04 27.01 19.83
N MET A 625 -4.90 27.55 19.39
CA MET A 625 -4.48 27.55 17.98
C MET A 625 -3.95 26.19 17.47
N LYS A 626 -3.95 25.14 18.31
CA LYS A 626 -3.37 23.84 17.91
C LYS A 626 -4.06 23.27 16.64
N PRO A 627 -3.28 22.62 15.75
CA PRO A 627 -3.77 21.94 14.57
C PRO A 627 -4.95 20.99 14.78
N GLY A 628 -5.66 20.73 13.68
CA GLY A 628 -6.76 19.76 13.61
C GLY A 628 -6.26 18.32 13.51
N PHE A 629 -7.13 17.41 13.07
CA PHE A 629 -6.78 16.01 12.87
C PHE A 629 -5.71 15.85 11.78
N ALA A 630 -5.76 16.69 10.75
CA ALA A 630 -4.78 16.74 9.67
C ALA A 630 -3.39 17.29 10.08
N GLY A 631 -3.21 17.76 11.31
CA GLY A 631 -1.91 18.22 11.82
C GLY A 631 -1.40 19.52 11.20
N ILE A 632 -2.28 20.29 10.55
CA ILE A 632 -1.99 21.61 9.98
C ILE A 632 -2.68 22.75 10.71
N ASP A 633 -2.07 23.93 10.62
CA ASP A 633 -2.68 25.18 11.06
C ASP A 633 -3.77 25.61 10.07
N ASN A 634 -4.77 26.31 10.60
CA ASN A 634 -5.89 26.80 9.80
C ASN A 634 -5.69 28.28 9.49
N GLU A 635 -5.42 28.57 8.24
CA GLU A 635 -5.29 29.94 7.76
C GLU A 635 -6.57 30.76 7.91
N LEU A 636 -7.75 30.13 7.98
CA LEU A 636 -9.03 30.83 8.23
C LEU A 636 -8.93 31.72 9.47
N TYR A 637 -8.14 31.30 10.47
CA TYR A 637 -8.00 32.01 11.74
C TYR A 637 -7.24 33.34 11.60
N LEU A 638 -6.56 33.54 10.47
CA LEU A 638 -5.79 34.72 10.11
C LEU A 638 -6.54 35.65 9.14
N HIS A 639 -7.70 35.22 8.62
CA HIS A 639 -8.52 36.05 7.73
C HIS A 639 -9.06 37.30 8.44
N LYS A 640 -9.19 38.40 7.68
CA LYS A 640 -9.60 39.71 8.21
C LYS A 640 -10.99 39.73 8.85
N ASN A 641 -11.91 38.90 8.35
CA ASN A 641 -13.29 38.71 8.80
C ASN A 641 -13.42 37.65 9.93
N THR A 642 -12.34 36.97 10.32
CA THR A 642 -12.36 35.95 11.38
C THR A 642 -12.03 36.53 12.75
N LYS A 643 -12.82 36.11 13.75
CA LYS A 643 -12.57 36.41 15.16
C LYS A 643 -12.56 35.11 15.97
N MET A 644 -11.52 34.95 16.79
CA MET A 644 -11.32 33.77 17.64
C MET A 644 -11.98 33.95 19.00
N LEU A 645 -12.94 33.09 19.32
CA LEU A 645 -13.54 32.94 20.65
C LEU A 645 -12.86 31.77 21.37
N PHE A 646 -11.81 32.09 22.15
CA PHE A 646 -11.02 31.07 22.83
C PHE A 646 -11.72 30.55 24.08
N GLY A 647 -11.80 29.22 24.20
CA GLY A 647 -12.33 28.54 25.38
C GLY A 647 -12.83 27.14 25.07
N ASP A 648 -13.32 26.45 26.09
CA ASP A 648 -14.11 25.25 25.88
C ASP A 648 -15.38 25.58 25.06
N ALA A 649 -15.79 24.69 24.14
CA ALA A 649 -16.91 24.97 23.25
C ALA A 649 -18.23 25.10 24.03
N LYS A 650 -18.45 24.28 25.07
CA LYS A 650 -19.67 24.35 25.88
C LYS A 650 -19.69 25.63 26.70
N ASP A 651 -18.60 25.92 27.41
CA ASP A 651 -18.53 27.11 28.28
C ASP A 651 -18.60 28.42 27.48
N SER A 652 -17.91 28.48 26.33
CA SER A 652 -17.90 29.67 25.47
C SER A 652 -19.29 29.96 24.91
N ILE A 653 -19.98 28.94 24.38
CA ILE A 653 -21.33 29.11 23.84
C ILE A 653 -22.33 29.41 24.96
N MET A 654 -22.24 28.77 26.12
CA MET A 654 -23.09 29.09 27.27
C MET A 654 -22.92 30.54 27.75
N LYS A 655 -21.69 31.07 27.75
CA LYS A 655 -21.45 32.49 28.07
C LYS A 655 -22.10 33.41 27.03
N VAL A 656 -22.04 33.07 25.75
CA VAL A 656 -22.73 33.83 24.70
C VAL A 656 -24.25 33.76 24.90
N VAL A 657 -24.80 32.58 25.17
CA VAL A 657 -26.23 32.35 25.49
C VAL A 657 -26.68 33.22 26.67
N GLN A 658 -25.92 33.26 27.76
CA GLN A 658 -26.23 34.10 28.93
C GLN A 658 -26.28 35.59 28.55
N ARG A 659 -25.38 36.06 27.67
CA ARG A 659 -25.35 37.43 27.16
C ARG A 659 -26.38 37.73 26.06
N LEU A 660 -26.99 36.70 25.48
CA LEU A 660 -28.13 36.86 24.57
C LEU A 660 -29.45 36.96 25.34
N LYS A 661 -29.56 36.27 26.49
CA LYS A 661 -30.73 36.32 27.40
C LYS A 661 -30.81 37.58 28.26
N GLY A 662 -29.67 38.22 28.53
CA GLY A 662 -29.55 39.53 29.19
C GLY A 662 -28.68 40.49 28.38
#